data_AF-A0AAW2ADQ8-F1
#
_entry.id   AF-A0AAW2ADQ8-F1
#
_cell.length_a   1.000
_cell.length_b   1.000
_cell.length_c   1.000
_cell.angle_alpha   90.00
_cell.angle_beta   90.00
_cell.angle_gamma   90.00
#
_symmetry.space_group_name_H-M   'P 1'
#
loop_
_entity.id
_entity.type
_entity.pdbx_description
1 polymer ?
#
loop_
_entity_poly.entity_id
_entity_poly.type
_entity_poly.pdbx_seq_one_letter_code
_entity_poly.pdbx_strand_id
1 'polypeptide(L)'
;LRKLTVHGFNEPHNNMEVMGFLNAVFERLKQFLECCRQVGPGSLCREKLEKTIILFTKVLLDFLEYHPCPFIPLIQRSLEFAVSYVFTEAGEGVVFERFIVQCMNLIKMIVKNDAYKPAKNIEDSKPESLEAHKIKTAFFTHQTLTEIGRRLVSKYFLLTEEELTMWEEDPESFAVEETGGGSWKYSLRPCTEVLFLDIFHNYSQTLTPVLLEMVQNLQGPSNVEDPVQMLMKDAVYNVVGLTAYELFDNVDFDQWFKNQLLGELQVSHNRYKLIRRRVIWLVGQWISVKFKPDLRPLLYEVILSLMQDPDLVVASPVDDFEFRTEQFLPYLESIFGLLFQLLQQVNECDTKMQVLHVISCVIERVSIQIRPYVGCLVQYLPLLWKQSEEHNMLRCAILTTLIHLVQGLGAESKNLYPFLLPVIQLSTDVSQPPHVYLLEDGLELWLATLENSPAITPELLRIFQNMSALLELSSENVRTCFQIINAYIYLSATDFLQNYAEALCRSFCELLRDITTEGQVQVLKVVEIAIKVSPVLGSHMFQPVLPAVLQGIVEGERYPVVMSTYLGVMGRILLQNSGFFTSLLTQMAVEFNQEADQLLGSMIEMWVDRMDNITQPERRKLSALALLSLLPSDNSVIQDKFCGIINISVEALHDVMTEDPETATFKDCMLMSHFEEPKLTDDEEPPTEQDKRRKLLALEDPVHSVSLQQFVYEKLKAQQMLMGDQGFQALMETVDTEIVRQLQEFIQGM
;
A
#
# COMPACT_ATOMS: atom_id res chain seq x y z
N LEU A 1 9.99 40.93 -18.50
CA LEU A 1 8.56 40.98 -18.89
C LEU A 1 7.80 39.74 -18.43
N ARG A 2 8.04 38.52 -18.95
CA ARG A 2 7.34 37.30 -18.50
C ARG A 2 7.15 37.17 -16.98
N LYS A 3 8.24 37.17 -16.20
CA LYS A 3 8.18 37.08 -14.72
C LYS A 3 7.35 38.20 -14.08
N LEU A 4 7.43 39.42 -14.62
CA LEU A 4 6.68 40.57 -14.13
C LEU A 4 5.19 40.43 -14.47
N THR A 5 4.86 40.00 -15.68
CA THR A 5 3.47 39.75 -16.11
C THR A 5 2.80 38.66 -15.29
N VAL A 6 3.52 37.59 -14.93
CA VAL A 6 2.98 36.43 -14.21
C VAL A 6 2.98 36.64 -12.68
N HIS A 7 4.04 37.19 -12.10
CA HIS A 7 4.19 37.28 -10.64
C HIS A 7 4.23 38.71 -10.08
N GLY A 8 4.22 39.72 -10.95
CA GLY A 8 4.37 41.12 -10.54
C GLY A 8 3.07 41.85 -10.24
N PHE A 9 1.92 41.26 -10.55
CA PHE A 9 0.59 41.87 -10.38
C PHE A 9 -0.37 40.90 -9.70
N ASN A 10 -1.09 41.36 -8.68
CA ASN A 10 -2.10 40.56 -7.99
C ASN A 10 -3.34 40.32 -8.87
N GLU A 11 -3.76 41.35 -9.64
CA GLU A 11 -4.90 41.29 -10.56
C GLU A 11 -4.46 41.72 -11.97
N PRO A 12 -3.74 40.87 -12.71
CA PRO A 12 -3.11 41.27 -13.97
C PRO A 12 -4.10 41.70 -15.05
N HIS A 13 -5.35 41.22 -15.01
CA HIS A 13 -6.41 41.60 -15.96
C HIS A 13 -6.82 43.07 -15.85
N ASN A 14 -6.62 43.71 -14.68
CA ASN A 14 -6.93 45.12 -14.46
C ASN A 14 -5.85 46.06 -15.04
N ASN A 15 -4.70 45.51 -15.45
CA ASN A 15 -3.61 46.28 -16.04
C ASN A 15 -3.64 46.20 -17.58
N MET A 16 -3.94 47.32 -18.24
CA MET A 16 -4.02 47.39 -19.70
C MET A 16 -2.69 47.09 -20.39
N GLU A 17 -1.55 47.41 -19.80
CA GLU A 17 -0.23 47.13 -20.39
C GLU A 17 0.06 45.63 -20.37
N VAL A 18 -0.35 44.94 -19.30
CA VAL A 18 -0.22 43.47 -19.18
C VAL A 18 -1.07 42.79 -20.24
N MET A 19 -2.36 43.16 -20.34
CA MET A 19 -3.26 42.57 -21.35
C MET A 19 -2.88 42.97 -22.78
N GLY A 20 -2.37 44.18 -22.98
CA GLY A 20 -1.83 44.64 -24.26
C GLY A 20 -0.58 43.85 -24.67
N PHE A 21 0.34 43.59 -23.73
CA PHE A 21 1.51 42.75 -23.96
C PHE A 21 1.11 41.32 -24.33
N LEU A 22 0.18 40.70 -23.60
CA LEU A 22 -0.31 39.35 -23.90
C LEU A 22 -0.95 39.25 -25.28
N ASN A 23 -1.70 40.28 -25.72
CA ASN A 23 -2.23 40.33 -27.07
C ASN A 23 -1.14 40.50 -28.13
N ALA A 24 -0.15 41.36 -27.88
CA ALA A 24 0.98 41.57 -28.77
C ALA A 24 1.87 40.31 -28.92
N VAL A 25 1.92 39.44 -27.90
CA VAL A 25 2.65 38.16 -27.95
C VAL A 25 2.19 37.31 -29.14
N PHE A 26 0.88 37.21 -29.41
CA PHE A 26 0.37 36.44 -30.55
C PHE A 26 0.82 37.00 -31.90
N GLU A 27 0.84 38.32 -32.05
CA GLU A 27 1.30 38.97 -33.30
C GLU A 27 2.78 38.73 -33.53
N ARG A 28 3.59 38.85 -32.48
CA ARG A 28 5.03 38.59 -32.54
C ARG A 28 5.31 37.12 -32.81
N LEU A 29 4.57 36.20 -32.20
CA LEU A 29 4.69 34.77 -32.49
C LEU A 29 4.44 34.47 -33.97
N LYS A 30 3.37 35.01 -34.57
CA LYS A 30 3.09 34.85 -36.01
C LYS A 30 4.24 35.39 -36.88
N GLN A 31 4.78 36.57 -36.54
CA GLN A 31 5.92 37.15 -37.26
C GLN A 31 7.17 36.26 -37.16
N PHE A 32 7.50 35.74 -35.98
CA PHE A 32 8.65 34.87 -35.81
C PHE A 32 8.50 33.53 -36.54
N LEU A 33 7.30 32.94 -36.56
CA LEU A 33 7.01 31.73 -37.32
C LEU A 33 7.14 31.97 -38.83
N GLU A 34 6.67 33.11 -39.35
CA GLU A 34 6.85 33.47 -40.75
C GLU A 34 8.33 33.67 -41.10
N CYS A 35 9.11 34.29 -40.20
CA CYS A 35 10.57 34.38 -40.36
C CYS A 35 11.22 32.99 -40.42
N CYS A 36 10.74 32.01 -39.65
CA CYS A 36 11.25 30.64 -39.70
C CYS A 36 11.03 30.00 -41.08
N ARG A 37 9.94 30.34 -41.78
CA ARG A 37 9.71 29.87 -43.16
C ARG A 37 10.79 30.34 -44.14
N GLN A 38 11.31 31.55 -43.92
CA GLN A 38 12.34 32.17 -44.77
C GLN A 38 13.76 31.71 -44.42
N VAL A 39 13.95 31.11 -43.24
CA VAL A 39 15.25 30.71 -42.71
C VAL A 39 15.35 29.17 -42.68
N GLY A 40 16.20 28.62 -43.54
CA GLY A 40 16.39 27.17 -43.66
C GLY A 40 16.87 26.49 -42.36
N PRO A 41 16.66 25.16 -42.23
CA PRO A 41 16.92 24.40 -41.01
C PRO A 41 18.36 24.47 -40.48
N GLY A 42 19.35 24.62 -41.35
CA GLY A 42 20.78 24.68 -40.96
C GLY A 42 21.30 26.06 -40.54
N SER A 43 20.45 27.09 -40.42
CA SER A 43 20.90 28.44 -40.07
C SER A 43 20.95 28.67 -38.55
N LEU A 44 22.06 29.23 -38.06
CA LEU A 44 22.20 29.73 -36.68
C LEU A 44 21.11 30.76 -36.30
N CYS A 45 20.50 31.42 -37.28
CA CYS A 45 19.38 32.34 -37.03
C CYS A 45 18.10 31.58 -36.65
N ARG A 46 17.90 30.37 -37.18
CA ARG A 46 16.72 29.54 -36.88
C ARG A 46 16.70 29.13 -35.42
N GLU A 47 17.81 28.64 -34.89
CA GLU A 47 17.92 28.26 -33.46
C GLU A 47 17.54 29.42 -32.52
N LYS A 48 17.97 30.65 -32.84
CA LYS A 48 17.63 31.86 -32.08
C LYS A 48 16.14 32.23 -32.21
N LEU A 49 15.56 32.08 -33.40
CA LEU A 49 14.13 32.28 -33.63
C LEU A 49 13.30 31.26 -32.85
N GLU A 50 13.66 29.98 -32.91
CA GLU A 50 12.99 28.90 -32.18
C GLU A 50 13.04 29.16 -30.66
N LYS A 51 14.21 29.49 -30.10
CA LYS A 51 14.34 29.90 -28.69
C LYS A 51 13.44 31.09 -28.32
N THR A 52 13.28 32.05 -29.23
CA THR A 52 12.41 33.22 -29.03
C THR A 52 10.94 32.81 -29.06
N ILE A 53 10.51 32.00 -30.03
CA ILE A 53 9.14 31.47 -30.13
C ILE A 53 8.77 30.71 -28.86
N ILE A 54 9.67 29.87 -28.36
CA ILE A 54 9.49 29.12 -27.10
C ILE A 54 9.34 30.08 -25.92
N LEU A 55 10.14 31.14 -25.83
CA LEU A 55 10.03 32.10 -24.74
C LEU A 55 8.68 32.82 -24.75
N PHE A 56 8.19 33.23 -25.92
CA PHE A 56 6.91 33.92 -26.07
C PHE A 56 5.73 32.99 -25.77
N THR A 57 5.77 31.74 -26.22
CA THR A 57 4.71 30.76 -25.92
C THR A 57 4.70 30.42 -24.43
N LYS A 58 5.86 30.36 -23.76
CA LYS A 58 5.92 30.25 -22.28
C LYS A 58 5.25 31.41 -21.55
N VAL A 59 5.19 32.61 -22.12
CA VAL A 59 4.44 33.72 -21.49
C VAL A 59 2.97 33.34 -21.36
N LEU A 60 2.38 32.76 -22.40
CA LEU A 60 0.97 32.36 -22.41
C LEU A 60 0.71 31.18 -21.46
N LEU A 61 1.59 30.17 -21.49
CA LEU A 61 1.49 29.00 -20.61
C LEU A 61 1.61 29.37 -19.13
N ASP A 62 2.68 30.09 -18.76
CA ASP A 62 2.91 30.51 -17.38
C ASP A 62 1.74 31.41 -16.92
N PHE A 63 1.22 32.31 -17.78
CA PHE A 63 0.09 33.15 -17.39
C PHE A 63 -1.21 32.34 -17.20
N LEU A 64 -1.51 31.39 -18.09
CA LEU A 64 -2.67 30.50 -17.93
C LEU A 64 -2.59 29.64 -16.66
N GLU A 65 -1.39 29.14 -16.33
CA GLU A 65 -1.16 28.31 -15.14
C GLU A 65 -1.47 29.07 -13.85
N TYR A 66 -0.95 30.28 -13.72
CA TYR A 66 -1.09 31.09 -12.50
C TYR A 66 -2.38 31.93 -12.46
N HIS A 67 -2.94 32.29 -13.62
CA HIS A 67 -4.05 33.23 -13.74
C HIS A 67 -5.14 32.73 -14.69
N PRO A 68 -5.82 31.60 -14.39
CA PRO A 68 -6.79 31.01 -15.29
C PRO A 68 -8.01 31.92 -15.55
N CYS A 69 -8.57 32.58 -14.53
CA CYS A 69 -9.70 33.49 -14.75
C CYS A 69 -9.29 34.74 -15.57
N PRO A 70 -8.19 35.45 -15.25
CA PRO A 70 -7.66 36.53 -16.10
C PRO A 70 -7.36 36.13 -17.55
N PHE A 71 -7.08 34.85 -17.83
CA PHE A 71 -6.77 34.37 -19.16
C PHE A 71 -8.01 34.16 -20.05
N ILE A 72 -9.23 34.19 -19.52
CA ILE A 72 -10.47 33.91 -20.26
C ILE A 72 -10.59 34.67 -21.60
N PRO A 73 -10.32 36.00 -21.66
CA PRO A 73 -10.39 36.75 -22.91
C PRO A 73 -9.39 36.30 -23.99
N LEU A 74 -8.35 35.56 -23.61
CA LEU A 74 -7.32 35.06 -24.50
C LEU A 74 -7.59 33.62 -24.98
N ILE A 75 -8.55 32.91 -24.38
CA ILE A 75 -8.85 31.50 -24.69
C ILE A 75 -9.06 31.29 -26.19
N GLN A 76 -9.98 32.05 -26.80
CA GLN A 76 -10.30 31.87 -28.22
C GLN A 76 -9.07 32.06 -29.10
N ARG A 77 -8.32 33.14 -28.88
CA ARG A 77 -7.11 33.47 -29.66
C ARG A 77 -6.01 32.42 -29.46
N SER A 78 -5.87 31.90 -28.24
CA SER A 78 -4.95 30.81 -27.92
C SER A 78 -5.30 29.51 -28.64
N LEU A 79 -6.58 29.13 -28.64
CA LEU A 79 -7.06 27.93 -29.31
C LEU A 79 -6.91 28.07 -30.84
N GLU A 80 -7.35 29.19 -31.43
CA GLU A 80 -7.18 29.47 -32.86
C GLU A 80 -5.71 29.43 -33.28
N PHE A 81 -4.83 30.04 -32.49
CA PHE A 81 -3.40 30.04 -32.76
C PHE A 81 -2.81 28.63 -32.67
N ALA A 82 -3.01 27.94 -31.55
CA ALA A 82 -2.42 26.62 -31.33
C ALA A 82 -2.95 25.58 -32.33
N VAL A 83 -4.27 25.55 -32.55
CA VAL A 83 -4.89 24.58 -33.45
C VAL A 83 -4.54 24.85 -34.91
N SER A 84 -4.47 26.11 -35.34
CA SER A 84 -4.08 26.44 -36.71
C SER A 84 -2.66 25.93 -37.03
N TYR A 85 -1.68 26.19 -36.17
CA TYR A 85 -0.30 25.76 -36.46
C TYR A 85 -0.06 24.27 -36.21
N VAL A 86 -0.76 23.63 -35.28
CA VAL A 86 -0.51 22.20 -34.98
C VAL A 86 -1.33 21.28 -35.89
N PHE A 87 -2.59 21.62 -36.19
CA PHE A 87 -3.52 20.68 -36.85
C PHE A 87 -3.92 21.08 -38.27
N THR A 88 -3.34 22.15 -38.84
CA THR A 88 -3.60 22.55 -40.24
C THR A 88 -2.30 22.78 -41.02
N GLU A 89 -2.41 22.93 -42.33
CA GLU A 89 -1.27 23.20 -43.24
C GLU A 89 -0.48 24.47 -42.88
N ALA A 90 -1.06 25.39 -42.11
CA ALA A 90 -0.40 26.62 -41.68
C ALA A 90 0.92 26.38 -40.92
N GLY A 91 1.05 25.24 -40.24
CA GLY A 91 2.26 24.85 -39.51
C GLY A 91 3.36 24.21 -40.34
N GLU A 92 3.08 23.80 -41.58
CA GLU A 92 4.05 23.04 -42.38
C GLU A 92 5.33 23.85 -42.63
N GLY A 93 6.47 23.21 -42.33
CA GLY A 93 7.81 23.80 -42.46
C GLY A 93 8.21 24.83 -41.39
N VAL A 94 7.30 25.25 -40.51
CA VAL A 94 7.56 26.30 -39.50
C VAL A 94 7.45 25.83 -38.05
N VAL A 95 6.74 24.72 -37.79
CA VAL A 95 6.66 24.13 -36.45
C VAL A 95 7.85 23.21 -36.16
N PHE A 96 8.18 23.07 -34.89
CA PHE A 96 9.22 22.19 -34.36
C PHE A 96 8.74 21.60 -33.03
N GLU A 97 9.31 20.48 -32.61
CA GLU A 97 8.79 19.64 -31.53
C GLU A 97 8.41 20.42 -30.26
N ARG A 98 9.35 21.19 -29.72
CA ARG A 98 9.12 21.94 -28.48
C ARG A 98 7.99 22.97 -28.60
N PHE A 99 7.78 23.55 -29.78
CA PHE A 99 6.67 24.48 -30.01
C PHE A 99 5.34 23.74 -30.10
N ILE A 100 5.32 22.57 -30.75
CA ILE A 100 4.14 21.70 -30.81
C ILE A 100 3.73 21.29 -29.39
N VAL A 101 4.68 20.80 -28.58
CA VAL A 101 4.46 20.45 -27.16
C VAL A 101 3.84 21.61 -26.40
N GLN A 102 4.35 22.84 -26.57
CA GLN A 102 3.79 24.00 -25.89
C GLN A 102 2.39 24.38 -26.36
N CYS A 103 2.08 24.25 -27.65
CA CYS A 103 0.76 24.49 -28.19
C CYS A 103 -0.25 23.43 -27.70
N MET A 104 0.15 22.16 -27.71
CA MET A 104 -0.65 21.05 -27.18
C MET A 104 -0.92 21.25 -25.68
N ASN A 105 0.09 21.66 -24.91
CA ASN A 105 -0.07 22.00 -23.49
C ASN A 105 -1.00 23.18 -23.26
N LEU A 106 -0.97 24.19 -24.13
CA LEU A 106 -1.88 25.33 -24.06
C LEU A 106 -3.34 24.87 -24.28
N ILE A 107 -3.59 24.03 -25.29
CA ILE A 107 -4.92 23.46 -25.55
C ILE A 107 -5.37 22.62 -24.35
N LYS A 108 -4.50 21.71 -23.88
CA LYS A 108 -4.75 20.84 -22.73
C LYS A 108 -5.16 21.63 -21.49
N MET A 109 -4.37 22.65 -21.13
CA MET A 109 -4.64 23.48 -19.95
C MET A 109 -5.97 24.22 -20.05
N ILE A 110 -6.44 24.58 -21.26
CA ILE A 110 -7.76 25.18 -21.49
C ILE A 110 -8.88 24.12 -21.40
N VAL A 111 -8.68 22.94 -21.98
CA VAL A 111 -9.68 21.87 -21.97
C VAL A 111 -9.93 21.36 -20.56
N LYS A 112 -8.86 21.05 -19.81
CA LYS A 112 -8.93 20.42 -18.49
C LYS A 112 -9.27 21.39 -17.35
N ASN A 113 -9.11 22.71 -17.53
CA ASN A 113 -9.26 23.66 -16.44
C ASN A 113 -10.62 23.58 -15.74
N ASP A 114 -10.62 23.30 -14.44
CA ASP A 114 -11.85 23.22 -13.66
C ASP A 114 -12.51 24.59 -13.48
N ALA A 115 -11.76 25.69 -13.53
CA ALA A 115 -12.33 27.04 -13.49
C ALA A 115 -13.16 27.36 -14.75
N TYR A 116 -13.01 26.58 -15.83
CA TYR A 116 -13.76 26.76 -17.09
C TYR A 116 -14.89 25.76 -17.26
N LYS A 117 -15.21 24.98 -16.22
CA LYS A 117 -16.36 24.07 -16.20
C LYS A 117 -17.50 24.71 -15.41
N PRO A 118 -18.74 24.67 -15.92
CA PRO A 118 -19.90 25.06 -15.11
C PRO A 118 -20.07 24.08 -13.94
N ALA A 119 -20.64 24.56 -12.84
CA ALA A 119 -21.06 23.71 -11.73
C ALA A 119 -22.23 22.79 -12.17
N LYS A 120 -22.43 21.69 -11.43
CA LYS A 120 -23.54 20.74 -11.71
C LYS A 120 -24.90 21.45 -11.77
N ASN A 121 -25.10 22.40 -10.86
CA ASN A 121 -26.19 23.36 -10.93
C ASN A 121 -25.68 24.63 -11.59
N ILE A 122 -26.23 24.97 -12.75
CA ILE A 122 -25.77 26.11 -13.55
C ILE A 122 -25.91 27.43 -12.78
N GLU A 123 -26.93 27.55 -11.93
CA GLU A 123 -27.18 28.74 -11.09
C GLU A 123 -26.05 29.02 -10.09
N ASP A 124 -25.29 28.00 -9.69
CA ASP A 124 -24.16 28.12 -8.77
C ASP A 124 -22.83 28.46 -9.50
N SER A 125 -22.86 28.58 -10.83
CA SER A 125 -21.67 28.81 -11.64
C SER A 125 -21.25 30.28 -11.63
N LYS A 126 -19.94 30.52 -11.48
CA LYS A 126 -19.37 31.87 -11.62
C LYS A 126 -19.55 32.39 -13.06
N PRO A 127 -19.84 33.70 -13.26
CA PRO A 127 -19.96 34.29 -14.60
C PRO A 127 -18.74 34.01 -15.50
N GLU A 128 -17.54 34.05 -14.92
CA GLU A 128 -16.28 33.77 -15.60
C GLU A 128 -16.23 32.32 -16.12
N SER A 129 -16.68 31.36 -15.31
CA SER A 129 -16.73 29.94 -15.70
C SER A 129 -17.70 29.71 -16.84
N LEU A 130 -18.86 30.39 -16.83
CA LEU A 130 -19.86 30.31 -17.91
C LEU A 130 -19.32 30.92 -19.21
N GLU A 131 -18.64 32.06 -19.16
CA GLU A 131 -18.06 32.69 -20.35
C GLU A 131 -16.94 31.83 -20.94
N ALA A 132 -16.05 31.28 -20.11
CA ALA A 132 -15.02 30.35 -20.55
C ALA A 132 -15.61 29.09 -21.20
N HIS A 133 -16.66 28.53 -20.58
CA HIS A 133 -17.36 27.36 -21.12
C HIS A 133 -18.03 27.67 -22.46
N LYS A 134 -18.62 28.86 -22.62
CA LYS A 134 -19.21 29.32 -23.88
C LYS A 134 -18.16 29.44 -24.98
N ILE A 135 -17.01 30.04 -24.70
CA ILE A 135 -15.90 30.13 -25.67
C ILE A 135 -15.44 28.73 -26.08
N LYS A 136 -15.23 27.82 -25.12
CA LYS A 136 -14.83 26.43 -25.38
C LYS A 136 -15.84 25.73 -26.29
N THR A 137 -17.12 25.79 -25.95
CA THR A 137 -18.19 25.13 -26.71
C THR A 137 -18.34 25.68 -28.12
N ALA A 138 -18.15 27.00 -28.30
CA ALA A 138 -18.16 27.63 -29.62
C ALA A 138 -16.96 27.21 -30.49
N PHE A 139 -15.78 26.99 -29.88
CA PHE A 139 -14.56 26.62 -30.59
C PHE A 139 -14.50 25.12 -30.92
N PHE A 140 -14.77 24.25 -29.93
CA PHE A 140 -14.71 22.79 -30.05
C PHE A 140 -15.98 22.24 -30.72
N THR A 141 -16.20 22.64 -31.97
CA THR A 141 -17.26 22.10 -32.81
C THR A 141 -16.97 20.66 -33.21
N HIS A 142 -18.00 19.95 -33.70
CA HIS A 142 -17.85 18.59 -34.24
C HIS A 142 -16.72 18.48 -35.29
N GLN A 143 -16.65 19.45 -36.21
CA GLN A 143 -15.62 19.47 -37.26
C GLN A 143 -14.23 19.71 -36.68
N THR A 144 -14.09 20.68 -35.78
CA THR A 144 -12.82 21.00 -35.11
C THR A 144 -12.29 19.79 -34.34
N LEU A 145 -13.15 19.15 -33.54
CA LEU A 145 -12.81 17.98 -32.74
C LEU A 145 -12.41 16.79 -33.62
N THR A 146 -13.18 16.53 -34.68
CA THR A 146 -12.87 15.44 -35.62
C THR A 146 -11.51 15.63 -36.28
N GLU A 147 -11.18 16.85 -36.74
CA GLU A 147 -9.88 17.12 -37.37
C GLU A 147 -8.73 17.01 -36.36
N ILE A 148 -8.89 17.57 -35.15
CA ILE A 148 -7.89 17.44 -34.07
C ILE A 148 -7.67 15.95 -33.76
N GLY A 149 -8.74 15.19 -33.52
CA GLY A 149 -8.67 13.77 -33.24
C GLY A 149 -7.95 12.99 -34.35
N ARG A 150 -8.38 13.15 -35.61
CA ARG A 150 -7.74 12.46 -36.75
C ARG A 150 -6.28 12.83 -36.91
N ARG A 151 -5.91 14.11 -36.76
CA ARG A 151 -4.52 14.58 -36.91
C ARG A 151 -3.62 14.15 -35.75
N LEU A 152 -4.13 14.10 -34.52
CA LEU A 152 -3.38 13.50 -33.41
C LEU A 152 -2.98 12.07 -33.77
N VAL A 153 -3.95 11.23 -34.14
CA VAL A 153 -3.70 9.81 -34.45
C VAL A 153 -2.82 9.65 -35.70
N SER A 154 -3.16 10.32 -36.80
CA SER A 154 -2.51 10.12 -38.10
C SER A 154 -1.15 10.80 -38.29
N LYS A 155 -0.69 11.61 -37.34
CA LYS A 155 0.56 12.38 -37.46
C LYS A 155 1.43 12.32 -36.22
N TYR A 156 0.85 12.44 -35.03
CA TYR A 156 1.60 12.65 -33.79
C TYR A 156 1.73 11.37 -32.94
N PHE A 157 0.84 10.40 -33.13
CA PHE A 157 0.96 9.06 -32.53
C PHE A 157 1.85 8.10 -33.31
N LEU A 158 2.20 8.42 -34.56
CA LEU A 158 3.06 7.56 -35.38
C LEU A 158 4.46 7.52 -34.79
N LEU A 159 5.03 6.31 -34.65
CA LEU A 159 6.44 6.15 -34.35
C LEU A 159 7.30 6.82 -35.44
N THR A 160 8.26 7.60 -34.98
CA THR A 160 9.26 8.27 -35.81
C THR A 160 10.37 7.29 -36.21
N GLU A 161 11.14 7.63 -37.24
CA GLU A 161 12.32 6.83 -37.64
C GLU A 161 13.37 6.78 -36.53
N GLU A 162 13.49 7.83 -35.72
CA GLU A 162 14.41 7.89 -34.57
C GLU A 162 13.99 6.88 -33.49
N GLU A 163 12.69 6.83 -33.14
CA GLU A 163 12.15 5.83 -32.20
C GLU A 163 12.30 4.41 -32.72
N LEU A 164 12.04 4.17 -34.01
CA LEU A 164 12.23 2.85 -34.63
C LEU A 164 13.71 2.44 -34.65
N THR A 165 14.62 3.39 -34.86
CA THR A 165 16.06 3.12 -34.79
C THR A 165 16.49 2.80 -33.37
N MET A 166 15.97 3.54 -32.38
CA MET A 166 16.21 3.28 -30.96
C MET A 166 15.73 1.87 -30.57
N TRP A 167 14.55 1.43 -31.02
CA TRP A 167 14.09 0.06 -30.80
C TRP A 167 15.13 -0.97 -31.28
N GLU A 168 15.68 -0.81 -32.48
CA GLU A 168 16.65 -1.78 -33.02
C GLU A 168 18.03 -1.71 -32.34
N GLU A 169 18.50 -0.52 -31.96
CA GLU A 169 19.84 -0.31 -31.39
C GLU A 169 19.90 -0.53 -29.86
N ASP A 170 18.86 -0.09 -29.15
CA ASP A 170 18.72 -0.14 -27.70
C ASP A 170 17.25 -0.39 -27.28
N PRO A 171 16.77 -1.65 -27.39
CA PRO A 171 15.39 -2.01 -27.12
C PRO A 171 14.96 -1.77 -25.67
N GLU A 172 15.90 -1.83 -24.71
CA GLU A 172 15.60 -1.57 -23.28
C GLU A 172 15.27 -0.09 -23.07
N SER A 173 16.10 0.81 -23.60
CA SER A 173 15.83 2.26 -23.53
C SER A 173 14.52 2.63 -24.22
N PHE A 174 14.22 2.03 -25.38
CA PHE A 174 12.95 2.26 -26.07
C PHE A 174 11.73 1.87 -25.20
N ALA A 175 11.79 0.70 -24.57
CA ALA A 175 10.70 0.23 -23.70
C ALA A 175 10.50 1.14 -22.48
N VAL A 176 11.59 1.64 -21.87
CA VAL A 176 11.52 2.58 -20.74
C VAL A 176 10.90 3.92 -21.17
N GLU A 177 11.32 4.50 -22.30
CA GLU A 177 10.77 5.77 -22.80
C GLU A 177 9.27 5.67 -23.10
N GLU A 178 8.78 4.53 -23.60
CA GLU A 178 7.35 4.29 -23.85
C GLU A 178 6.53 4.30 -22.55
N THR A 179 7.13 3.92 -21.42
CA THR A 179 6.50 3.92 -20.08
C THR A 179 6.72 5.21 -19.27
N GLY A 180 7.52 6.15 -19.80
CA GLY A 180 7.99 7.36 -19.12
C GLY A 180 6.90 8.40 -18.84
N GLY A 181 6.10 8.16 -17.78
CA GLY A 181 5.12 9.10 -17.26
C GLY A 181 5.70 10.47 -16.85
N GLY A 182 4.83 11.47 -16.67
CA GLY A 182 5.16 12.82 -16.18
C GLY A 182 5.92 13.74 -17.15
N SER A 183 6.54 13.19 -18.20
CA SER A 183 7.35 13.92 -19.19
C SER A 183 6.54 14.72 -20.23
N TRP A 184 5.20 14.61 -20.23
CA TRP A 184 4.28 15.27 -21.16
C TRP A 184 4.45 16.79 -21.29
N LYS A 185 5.04 17.46 -20.29
CA LYS A 185 5.36 18.90 -20.36
C LYS A 185 6.48 19.21 -21.37
N TYR A 186 7.29 18.21 -21.72
CA TYR A 186 8.55 18.39 -22.43
C TYR A 186 8.68 17.52 -23.68
N SER A 187 8.13 16.31 -23.66
CA SER A 187 8.26 15.32 -24.74
C SER A 187 6.98 15.22 -25.57
N LEU A 188 7.13 15.13 -26.90
CA LEU A 188 6.00 15.17 -27.85
C LEU A 188 5.02 14.01 -27.71
N ARG A 189 5.51 12.78 -27.62
CA ARG A 189 4.65 11.60 -27.57
C ARG A 189 3.78 11.58 -26.30
N PRO A 190 4.33 11.67 -25.06
CA PRO A 190 3.50 11.76 -23.85
C PRO A 190 2.58 12.99 -23.84
N CYS A 191 2.99 14.11 -24.45
CA CYS A 191 2.12 15.28 -24.61
C CYS A 191 0.90 14.99 -25.51
N THR A 192 1.13 14.26 -26.62
CA THR A 192 0.10 13.86 -27.58
C THR A 192 -0.91 12.92 -26.93
N GLU A 193 -0.42 11.90 -26.21
CA GLU A 193 -1.25 10.92 -25.50
C GLU A 193 -2.14 11.60 -24.45
N VAL A 194 -1.55 12.43 -23.59
CA VAL A 194 -2.30 13.13 -22.54
C VAL A 194 -3.28 14.16 -23.13
N LEU A 195 -2.91 14.89 -24.18
CA LEU A 195 -3.83 15.80 -24.85
C LEU A 195 -5.01 15.03 -25.46
N PHE A 196 -4.74 13.91 -26.13
CA PHE A 196 -5.79 13.09 -26.73
C PHE A 196 -6.77 12.61 -25.65
N LEU A 197 -6.27 12.05 -24.56
CA LEU A 197 -7.07 11.61 -23.41
C LEU A 197 -7.92 12.74 -22.84
N ASP A 198 -7.32 13.91 -22.56
CA ASP A 198 -8.05 15.04 -22.00
C ASP A 198 -9.15 15.56 -22.96
N ILE A 199 -8.92 15.57 -24.28
CA ILE A 199 -9.97 15.92 -25.27
C ILE A 199 -11.02 14.82 -25.33
N PHE A 200 -10.63 13.56 -25.42
CA PHE A 200 -11.54 12.42 -25.55
C PHE A 200 -12.48 12.33 -24.35
N HIS A 201 -11.95 12.46 -23.14
CA HIS A 201 -12.74 12.45 -21.91
C HIS A 201 -13.82 13.55 -21.89
N ASN A 202 -13.51 14.74 -22.40
CA ASN A 202 -14.45 15.87 -22.41
C ASN A 202 -15.44 15.82 -23.60
N TYR A 203 -15.11 15.12 -24.69
CA TYR A 203 -15.86 15.16 -25.95
C TYR A 203 -16.08 13.77 -26.59
N SER A 204 -16.16 12.72 -25.77
CA SER A 204 -16.22 11.30 -26.21
C SER A 204 -17.36 11.04 -27.19
N GLN A 205 -18.53 11.65 -26.98
CA GLN A 205 -19.69 11.51 -27.87
C GLN A 205 -19.37 11.87 -29.34
N THR A 206 -18.47 12.82 -29.58
CA THR A 206 -18.04 13.22 -30.93
C THR A 206 -16.90 12.34 -31.44
N LEU A 207 -15.97 11.94 -30.57
CA LEU A 207 -14.73 11.27 -30.98
C LEU A 207 -14.84 9.74 -31.05
N THR A 208 -15.74 9.13 -30.29
CA THR A 208 -15.98 7.66 -30.33
C THR A 208 -16.31 7.19 -31.75
N PRO A 209 -17.27 7.77 -32.49
CA PRO A 209 -17.55 7.35 -33.86
C PRO A 209 -16.34 7.48 -34.80
N VAL A 210 -15.51 8.50 -34.61
CA VAL A 210 -14.30 8.74 -35.41
C VAL A 210 -13.28 7.63 -35.17
N LEU A 211 -13.04 7.25 -33.91
CA LEU A 211 -12.13 6.15 -33.58
C LEU A 211 -12.65 4.80 -34.09
N LEU A 212 -13.95 4.52 -33.94
CA LEU A 212 -14.54 3.29 -34.44
C LEU A 212 -14.41 3.17 -35.96
N GLU A 213 -14.59 4.28 -36.70
CA GLU A 213 -14.35 4.34 -38.14
C GLU A 213 -12.87 4.05 -38.47
N MET A 214 -11.92 4.63 -37.73
CA MET A 214 -10.49 4.37 -37.91
C MET A 214 -10.12 2.90 -37.67
N VAL A 215 -10.70 2.26 -36.65
CA VAL A 215 -10.52 0.81 -36.38
C VAL A 215 -11.11 -0.02 -37.52
N GLN A 216 -12.32 0.30 -37.98
CA GLN A 216 -12.98 -0.41 -39.07
C GLN A 216 -12.17 -0.37 -40.38
N ASN A 217 -11.54 0.77 -40.67
CA ASN A 217 -10.71 0.95 -41.87
C ASN A 217 -9.41 0.12 -41.85
N LEU A 218 -9.00 -0.40 -40.69
CA LEU A 218 -7.75 -1.14 -40.48
C LEU A 218 -7.99 -2.61 -40.08
N GLN A 219 -9.20 -3.14 -40.37
CA GLN A 219 -9.55 -4.53 -40.11
C GLN A 219 -8.71 -5.52 -40.92
N GLY A 220 -8.36 -6.64 -40.29
CA GLY A 220 -7.57 -7.72 -40.89
C GLY A 220 -6.06 -7.48 -40.82
N PRO A 221 -5.22 -8.47 -41.16
CA PRO A 221 -3.76 -8.38 -41.03
C PRO A 221 -3.18 -7.28 -41.92
N SER A 222 -2.23 -6.50 -41.39
CA SER A 222 -1.57 -5.43 -42.14
C SER A 222 -0.68 -6.01 -43.24
N ASN A 223 -0.60 -5.31 -44.37
CA ASN A 223 0.38 -5.64 -45.40
C ASN A 223 1.80 -5.30 -44.90
N VAL A 224 2.64 -6.31 -44.79
CA VAL A 224 4.03 -6.22 -44.31
C VAL A 224 4.91 -5.33 -45.20
N GLU A 225 4.51 -5.14 -46.45
CA GLU A 225 5.20 -4.27 -47.42
C GLU A 225 4.80 -2.80 -47.31
N ASP A 226 3.72 -2.47 -46.57
CA ASP A 226 3.23 -1.10 -46.38
C ASP A 226 3.53 -0.60 -44.95
N PRO A 227 4.70 0.04 -44.73
CA PRO A 227 5.08 0.54 -43.40
C PRO A 227 4.13 1.63 -42.90
N VAL A 228 3.51 2.41 -43.78
CA VAL A 228 2.60 3.50 -43.41
C VAL A 228 1.32 2.92 -42.80
N GLN A 229 0.77 1.87 -43.40
CA GLN A 229 -0.39 1.17 -42.84
C GLN A 229 -0.08 0.57 -41.47
N MET A 230 1.11 0.02 -41.26
CA MET A 230 1.52 -0.56 -39.98
C MET A 230 1.62 0.50 -38.86
N LEU A 231 2.29 1.62 -39.15
CA LEU A 231 2.40 2.74 -38.20
C LEU A 231 1.04 3.35 -37.87
N MET A 232 0.16 3.49 -38.87
CA MET A 232 -1.19 3.98 -38.64
C MET A 232 -1.99 3.04 -37.75
N LYS A 233 -1.85 1.74 -37.94
CA LYS A 233 -2.52 0.73 -37.11
C LYS A 233 -2.00 0.69 -35.69
N ASP A 234 -0.69 0.78 -35.50
CA ASP A 234 -0.09 0.97 -34.19
C ASP A 234 -0.68 2.18 -33.46
N ALA A 235 -0.74 3.35 -34.12
CA ALA A 235 -1.30 4.56 -33.57
C ALA A 235 -2.78 4.43 -33.20
N VAL A 236 -3.60 3.83 -34.07
CA VAL A 236 -5.04 3.60 -33.80
C VAL A 236 -5.21 2.66 -32.61
N TYR A 237 -4.46 1.56 -32.55
CA TYR A 237 -4.52 0.64 -31.42
C TYR A 237 -4.01 1.27 -30.12
N ASN A 238 -2.98 2.12 -30.19
CA ASN A 238 -2.50 2.87 -29.03
C ASN A 238 -3.64 3.70 -28.43
N VAL A 239 -4.29 4.50 -29.27
CA VAL A 239 -5.39 5.39 -28.87
C VAL A 239 -6.59 4.63 -28.30
N VAL A 240 -6.95 3.48 -28.89
CA VAL A 240 -8.03 2.62 -28.39
C VAL A 240 -7.68 1.98 -27.05
N GLY A 241 -6.41 1.65 -26.82
CA GLY A 241 -5.93 1.18 -25.52
C GLY A 241 -5.99 2.26 -24.47
N LEU A 242 -5.48 3.47 -24.77
CA LEU A 242 -5.52 4.62 -23.85
C LEU A 242 -6.96 4.98 -23.42
N THR A 243 -7.94 4.80 -24.31
CA THR A 243 -9.36 5.17 -24.08
C THR A 243 -10.26 3.99 -23.74
N ALA A 244 -9.71 2.90 -23.21
CA ALA A 244 -10.47 1.69 -22.86
C ALA A 244 -11.67 1.99 -21.94
N TYR A 245 -11.48 2.84 -20.92
CA TYR A 245 -12.52 3.23 -19.96
C TYR A 245 -13.67 4.05 -20.57
N GLU A 246 -13.44 4.78 -21.66
CA GLU A 246 -14.50 5.49 -22.35
C GLU A 246 -15.14 4.65 -23.47
N LEU A 247 -14.45 3.62 -23.97
CA LEU A 247 -14.88 2.81 -25.10
C LEU A 247 -15.52 1.46 -24.71
N PHE A 248 -15.46 1.03 -23.44
CA PHE A 248 -15.88 -0.33 -23.05
C PHE A 248 -17.34 -0.67 -23.37
N ASP A 249 -18.23 0.32 -23.44
CA ASP A 249 -19.63 0.15 -23.85
C ASP A 249 -19.83 0.13 -25.37
N ASN A 250 -18.86 0.67 -26.12
CA ASN A 250 -18.94 0.80 -27.58
C ASN A 250 -18.14 -0.27 -28.33
N VAL A 251 -17.20 -0.95 -27.68
CA VAL A 251 -16.35 -1.99 -28.27
C VAL A 251 -16.59 -3.33 -27.56
N ASP A 252 -16.97 -4.36 -28.33
CA ASP A 252 -16.97 -5.75 -27.85
C ASP A 252 -15.54 -6.30 -27.94
N PHE A 253 -14.75 -6.03 -26.91
CA PHE A 253 -13.34 -6.39 -26.88
C PHE A 253 -13.11 -7.91 -26.87
N ASP A 254 -13.99 -8.68 -26.23
CA ASP A 254 -13.91 -10.15 -26.23
C ASP A 254 -13.98 -10.70 -27.66
N GLN A 255 -14.91 -10.20 -28.48
CA GLN A 255 -15.03 -10.62 -29.88
C GLN A 255 -13.87 -10.11 -30.72
N TRP A 256 -13.44 -8.87 -30.51
CA TRP A 256 -12.31 -8.31 -31.26
C TRP A 256 -11.02 -9.08 -30.98
N PHE A 257 -10.78 -9.45 -29.71
CA PHE A 257 -9.67 -10.28 -29.28
C PHE A 257 -9.67 -11.62 -30.01
N LYS A 258 -10.78 -12.37 -29.94
CA LYS A 258 -10.90 -13.70 -30.57
C LYS A 258 -10.77 -13.68 -32.08
N ASN A 259 -11.43 -12.72 -32.73
CA ASN A 259 -11.63 -12.77 -34.18
C ASN A 259 -10.50 -12.10 -34.96
N GLN A 260 -9.75 -11.20 -34.35
CA GLN A 260 -8.70 -10.43 -35.04
C GLN A 260 -7.38 -10.40 -34.27
N LEU A 261 -7.37 -9.85 -33.05
CA LEU A 261 -6.12 -9.55 -32.35
C LEU A 261 -5.28 -10.81 -32.12
N LEU A 262 -5.91 -11.94 -31.79
CA LEU A 262 -5.24 -13.23 -31.66
C LEU A 262 -4.49 -13.64 -32.93
N GLY A 263 -5.11 -13.48 -34.10
CA GLY A 263 -4.49 -13.80 -35.38
C GLY A 263 -3.30 -12.89 -35.69
N GLU A 264 -3.35 -11.62 -35.27
CA GLU A 264 -2.27 -10.66 -35.45
C GLU A 264 -1.06 -10.98 -34.56
N LEU A 265 -1.28 -11.44 -33.33
CA LEU A 265 -0.21 -11.86 -32.42
C LEU A 265 0.58 -13.06 -32.94
N GLN A 266 -0.03 -13.90 -33.78
CA GLN A 266 0.58 -15.12 -34.33
C GLN A 266 1.38 -14.89 -35.64
N VAL A 267 1.40 -13.67 -36.18
CA VAL A 267 2.12 -13.38 -37.43
C VAL A 267 3.63 -13.32 -37.17
N SER A 268 4.36 -14.36 -37.61
CA SER A 268 5.79 -14.56 -37.33
C SER A 268 6.76 -13.71 -38.17
N HIS A 269 6.32 -12.59 -38.76
CA HIS A 269 7.20 -11.75 -39.58
C HIS A 269 7.91 -10.68 -38.73
N ASN A 270 9.19 -10.42 -38.99
CA ASN A 270 10.00 -9.46 -38.20
C ASN A 270 9.35 -8.07 -38.13
N ARG A 271 9.00 -7.46 -39.28
CA ARG A 271 8.33 -6.15 -39.32
C ARG A 271 7.01 -6.11 -38.53
N TYR A 272 6.33 -7.25 -38.37
CA TYR A 272 5.07 -7.34 -37.63
C TYR A 272 5.25 -7.23 -36.10
N LYS A 273 6.50 -7.22 -35.60
CA LYS A 273 6.82 -7.02 -34.18
C LYS A 273 6.15 -5.79 -33.58
N LEU A 274 6.07 -4.70 -34.36
CA LEU A 274 5.38 -3.48 -33.98
C LEU A 274 3.92 -3.75 -33.58
N ILE A 275 3.20 -4.44 -34.45
CA ILE A 275 1.80 -4.78 -34.21
C ILE A 275 1.69 -5.80 -33.08
N ARG A 276 2.58 -6.81 -32.99
CA ARG A 276 2.54 -7.78 -31.88
C ARG A 276 2.67 -7.08 -30.53
N ARG A 277 3.68 -6.22 -30.38
CA ARG A 277 3.92 -5.39 -29.19
C ARG A 277 2.71 -4.52 -28.86
N ARG A 278 2.17 -3.80 -29.85
CA ARG A 278 1.02 -2.91 -29.62
C ARG A 278 -0.24 -3.68 -29.23
N VAL A 279 -0.48 -4.82 -29.85
CA VAL A 279 -1.66 -5.63 -29.56
C VAL A 279 -1.59 -6.22 -28.15
N ILE A 280 -0.44 -6.73 -27.71
CA ILE A 280 -0.34 -7.25 -26.33
C ILE A 280 -0.45 -6.13 -25.30
N TRP A 281 0.10 -4.94 -25.58
CA TRP A 281 -0.10 -3.75 -24.76
C TRP A 281 -1.59 -3.34 -24.71
N LEU A 282 -2.28 -3.33 -25.85
CA LEU A 282 -3.70 -3.04 -25.96
C LEU A 282 -4.53 -4.02 -25.12
N VAL A 283 -4.22 -5.32 -25.18
CA VAL A 283 -4.87 -6.32 -24.33
C VAL A 283 -4.64 -6.03 -22.84
N GLY A 284 -3.42 -5.64 -22.46
CA GLY A 284 -3.11 -5.19 -21.10
C GLY A 284 -3.97 -4.01 -20.63
N GLN A 285 -4.25 -3.03 -21.49
CA GLN A 285 -5.11 -1.90 -21.13
C GLN A 285 -6.59 -2.27 -20.95
N TRP A 286 -7.05 -3.33 -21.62
CA TRP A 286 -8.46 -3.73 -21.61
C TRP A 286 -8.78 -4.81 -20.58
N ILE A 287 -7.78 -5.55 -20.09
CA ILE A 287 -8.01 -6.69 -19.20
C ILE A 287 -8.65 -6.28 -17.87
N SER A 288 -8.22 -5.16 -17.30
CA SER A 288 -8.74 -4.58 -16.05
C SER A 288 -10.04 -3.79 -16.24
N VAL A 289 -10.42 -3.49 -17.49
CA VAL A 289 -11.65 -2.75 -17.82
C VAL A 289 -12.80 -3.69 -18.16
N LYS A 290 -12.61 -4.57 -19.15
CA LYS A 290 -13.65 -5.48 -19.65
C LYS A 290 -13.04 -6.63 -20.45
N PHE A 291 -12.83 -7.77 -19.77
CA PHE A 291 -12.34 -8.99 -20.41
C PHE A 291 -12.92 -10.24 -19.74
N LYS A 292 -13.52 -11.14 -20.53
CA LYS A 292 -14.14 -12.36 -19.96
C LYS A 292 -13.10 -13.29 -19.32
N PRO A 293 -13.36 -13.82 -18.11
CA PRO A 293 -12.49 -14.79 -17.47
C PRO A 293 -12.19 -16.03 -18.31
N ASP A 294 -13.14 -16.52 -19.09
CA ASP A 294 -12.98 -17.71 -19.94
C ASP A 294 -11.95 -17.52 -21.08
N LEU A 295 -11.57 -16.27 -21.36
CA LEU A 295 -10.55 -15.93 -22.35
C LEU A 295 -9.12 -15.92 -21.80
N ARG A 296 -8.95 -15.94 -20.48
CA ARG A 296 -7.63 -15.85 -19.84
C ARG A 296 -6.69 -17.01 -20.17
N PRO A 297 -7.15 -18.28 -20.22
CA PRO A 297 -6.27 -19.37 -20.64
C PRO A 297 -5.65 -19.14 -22.03
N LEU A 298 -6.46 -18.67 -22.99
CA LEU A 298 -5.98 -18.35 -24.34
C LEU A 298 -4.99 -17.18 -24.33
N LEU A 299 -5.21 -16.17 -23.48
CA LEU A 299 -4.26 -15.08 -23.30
C LEU A 299 -2.92 -15.58 -22.72
N TYR A 300 -2.94 -16.50 -21.75
CA TYR A 300 -1.72 -17.07 -21.17
C TYR A 300 -0.92 -17.88 -22.20
N GLU A 301 -1.59 -18.66 -23.07
CA GLU A 301 -0.96 -19.35 -24.20
C GLU A 301 -0.25 -18.37 -25.16
N VAL A 302 -0.89 -17.23 -25.42
CA VAL A 302 -0.31 -16.17 -26.27
C VAL A 302 0.88 -15.51 -25.61
N ILE A 303 0.78 -15.15 -24.33
CA ILE A 303 1.89 -14.55 -23.58
C ILE A 303 3.10 -15.47 -23.57
N LEU A 304 2.90 -16.79 -23.36
CA LEU A 304 3.97 -17.77 -23.45
C LEU A 304 4.69 -17.73 -24.80
N SER A 305 3.93 -17.62 -25.90
CA SER A 305 4.51 -17.50 -27.24
C SER A 305 5.25 -16.18 -27.43
N LEU A 306 4.74 -15.06 -26.89
CA LEU A 306 5.34 -13.73 -27.04
C LEU A 306 6.61 -13.57 -26.21
N MET A 307 6.65 -14.12 -25.00
CA MET A 307 7.86 -14.13 -24.16
C MET A 307 9.03 -14.92 -24.76
N GLN A 308 8.76 -15.74 -25.78
CA GLN A 308 9.76 -16.46 -26.57
C GLN A 308 10.14 -15.73 -27.87
N ASP A 309 9.54 -14.56 -28.15
CA ASP A 309 9.86 -13.76 -29.34
C ASP A 309 11.34 -13.32 -29.29
N PRO A 310 12.07 -13.37 -30.42
CA PRO A 310 13.46 -12.90 -30.47
C PRO A 310 13.60 -11.40 -30.21
N ASP A 311 12.53 -10.61 -30.39
CA ASP A 311 12.54 -9.18 -30.11
C ASP A 311 12.24 -8.89 -28.64
N LEU A 312 13.20 -8.25 -27.96
CA LEU A 312 13.14 -8.00 -26.53
C LEU A 312 11.92 -7.15 -26.13
N VAL A 313 11.55 -6.15 -26.94
CA VAL A 313 10.41 -5.26 -26.63
C VAL A 313 9.09 -6.04 -26.70
N VAL A 314 8.99 -7.03 -27.60
CA VAL A 314 7.81 -7.91 -27.69
C VAL A 314 7.78 -8.92 -26.54
N ALA A 315 8.94 -9.44 -26.14
CA ALA A 315 9.07 -10.44 -25.08
C ALA A 315 8.88 -9.88 -23.66
N SER A 316 9.03 -8.57 -23.48
CA SER A 316 8.86 -7.90 -22.19
C SER A 316 7.44 -8.08 -21.62
N PRO A 317 7.32 -8.33 -20.29
CA PRO A 317 6.04 -8.59 -19.66
C PRO A 317 5.12 -7.35 -19.66
N VAL A 318 3.82 -7.60 -19.54
CA VAL A 318 2.79 -6.56 -19.39
C VAL A 318 2.31 -6.57 -17.94
N ASP A 319 2.38 -5.42 -17.27
CA ASP A 319 2.25 -5.32 -15.80
C ASP A 319 0.82 -5.48 -15.24
N ASP A 320 -0.23 -5.55 -16.07
CA ASP A 320 -1.62 -5.61 -15.60
C ASP A 320 -2.23 -7.01 -15.82
N PHE A 321 -2.29 -7.79 -14.73
CA PHE A 321 -2.97 -9.08 -14.70
C PHE A 321 -4.05 -9.08 -13.61
N GLU A 322 -5.31 -9.06 -14.03
CA GLU A 322 -6.37 -9.53 -13.16
C GLU A 322 -6.25 -11.07 -13.03
N PHE A 323 -5.51 -11.51 -12.02
CA PHE A 323 -5.04 -12.89 -11.90
C PHE A 323 -6.13 -13.83 -11.38
N ARG A 324 -6.32 -14.99 -12.04
CA ARG A 324 -7.09 -16.11 -11.51
C ARG A 324 -6.15 -17.28 -11.33
N THR A 325 -5.75 -17.53 -10.09
CA THR A 325 -4.69 -18.50 -9.76
C THR A 325 -4.94 -19.85 -10.41
N GLU A 326 -6.13 -20.43 -10.24
CA GLU A 326 -6.48 -21.74 -10.82
C GLU A 326 -6.27 -21.83 -12.34
N GLN A 327 -6.60 -20.77 -13.09
CA GLN A 327 -6.46 -20.74 -14.54
C GLN A 327 -5.01 -20.52 -15.00
N PHE A 328 -4.18 -19.91 -14.14
CA PHE A 328 -2.78 -19.62 -14.42
C PHE A 328 -1.83 -20.78 -14.09
N LEU A 329 -2.15 -21.60 -13.09
CA LEU A 329 -1.30 -22.70 -12.62
C LEU A 329 -0.74 -23.61 -13.75
N PRO A 330 -1.50 -23.98 -14.80
CA PRO A 330 -0.95 -24.79 -15.90
C PRO A 330 0.20 -24.13 -16.66
N TYR A 331 0.29 -22.80 -16.63
CA TYR A 331 1.27 -21.99 -17.36
C TYR A 331 2.42 -21.50 -16.47
N LEU A 332 2.28 -21.64 -15.14
CA LEU A 332 3.17 -21.08 -14.12
C LEU A 332 4.64 -21.44 -14.36
N GLU A 333 4.97 -22.72 -14.48
CA GLU A 333 6.36 -23.19 -14.65
C GLU A 333 7.02 -22.54 -15.87
N SER A 334 6.30 -22.50 -16.99
CA SER A 334 6.82 -21.99 -18.25
C SER A 334 6.97 -20.47 -18.22
N ILE A 335 5.95 -19.73 -17.76
CA ILE A 335 6.02 -18.26 -17.65
C ILE A 335 7.09 -17.84 -16.66
N PHE A 336 7.17 -18.48 -15.50
CA PHE A 336 8.17 -18.18 -14.48
C PHE A 336 9.60 -18.46 -14.99
N GLY A 337 9.80 -19.57 -15.70
CA GLY A 337 11.07 -19.89 -16.36
C GLY A 337 11.48 -18.85 -17.41
N LEU A 338 10.54 -18.35 -18.22
CA LEU A 338 10.78 -17.31 -19.21
C LEU A 338 11.06 -15.95 -18.58
N LEU A 339 10.34 -15.57 -17.51
CA LEU A 339 10.63 -14.35 -16.74
C LEU A 339 12.04 -14.40 -16.15
N PHE A 340 12.43 -15.55 -15.59
CA PHE A 340 13.78 -15.75 -15.09
C PHE A 340 14.84 -15.63 -16.19
N GLN A 341 14.60 -16.23 -17.35
CA GLN A 341 15.49 -16.11 -18.51
C GLN A 341 15.61 -14.66 -18.97
N LEU A 342 14.50 -13.93 -19.06
CA LEU A 342 14.48 -12.51 -19.42
C LEU A 342 15.30 -11.69 -18.42
N LEU A 343 15.14 -11.93 -17.11
CA LEU A 343 15.90 -11.27 -16.05
C LEU A 343 17.42 -11.46 -16.18
N GLN A 344 17.87 -12.58 -16.77
CA GLN A 344 19.28 -12.85 -17.05
C GLN A 344 19.80 -12.22 -18.34
N GLN A 345 18.91 -11.96 -19.31
CA GLN A 345 19.27 -11.42 -20.63
C GLN A 345 19.37 -9.90 -20.64
N VAL A 346 18.52 -9.22 -19.85
CA VAL A 346 18.45 -7.76 -19.79
C VAL A 346 19.63 -7.18 -19.01
N ASN A 347 20.04 -5.97 -19.38
CA ASN A 347 21.19 -5.29 -18.79
C ASN A 347 20.78 -4.11 -17.91
N GLU A 348 19.78 -3.33 -18.33
CA GLU A 348 19.37 -2.11 -17.64
C GLU A 348 18.72 -2.41 -16.30
N CYS A 349 19.04 -1.58 -15.30
CA CYS A 349 18.49 -1.72 -13.95
C CYS A 349 16.97 -1.58 -13.94
N ASP A 350 16.43 -0.65 -14.74
CA ASP A 350 14.98 -0.41 -14.83
C ASP A 350 14.25 -1.64 -15.37
N THR A 351 14.75 -2.26 -16.43
CA THR A 351 14.20 -3.50 -16.99
C THR A 351 14.26 -4.64 -15.97
N LYS A 352 15.38 -4.79 -15.25
CA LYS A 352 15.51 -5.81 -14.19
C LYS A 352 14.51 -5.59 -13.07
N MET A 353 14.29 -4.34 -12.66
CA MET A 353 13.29 -4.00 -11.64
C MET A 353 11.87 -4.35 -12.10
N GLN A 354 11.51 -4.05 -13.35
CA GLN A 354 10.21 -4.43 -13.92
C GLN A 354 10.02 -5.96 -13.93
N VAL A 355 11.01 -6.71 -14.41
CA VAL A 355 10.92 -8.18 -14.44
C VAL A 355 10.84 -8.76 -13.03
N LEU A 356 11.61 -8.23 -12.07
CA LEU A 356 11.52 -8.63 -10.65
C LEU A 356 10.16 -8.30 -10.04
N HIS A 357 9.56 -7.16 -10.41
CA HIS A 357 8.22 -6.78 -9.97
C HIS A 357 7.17 -7.77 -10.46
N VAL A 358 7.21 -8.15 -11.74
CA VAL A 358 6.30 -9.16 -12.31
C VAL A 358 6.52 -10.52 -11.64
N ILE A 359 7.76 -10.94 -11.43
CA ILE A 359 8.10 -12.15 -10.68
C ILE A 359 7.51 -12.10 -9.26
N SER A 360 7.65 -10.97 -8.56
CA SER A 360 7.11 -10.76 -7.21
C SER A 360 5.59 -10.89 -7.19
N CYS A 361 4.89 -10.25 -8.14
CA CYS A 361 3.43 -10.36 -8.28
C CYS A 361 2.99 -11.81 -8.53
N VAL A 362 3.71 -12.55 -9.37
CA VAL A 362 3.41 -13.97 -9.61
C VAL A 362 3.61 -14.79 -8.33
N ILE A 363 4.69 -14.56 -7.58
CA ILE A 363 4.95 -15.25 -6.31
C ILE A 363 3.83 -14.96 -5.30
N GLU A 364 3.46 -13.69 -5.13
CA GLU A 364 2.41 -13.24 -4.22
C GLU A 364 1.08 -13.95 -4.52
N ARG A 365 0.65 -13.94 -5.78
CA ARG A 365 -0.68 -14.45 -6.17
C ARG A 365 -0.77 -15.97 -6.23
N VAL A 366 0.35 -16.65 -6.49
CA VAL A 366 0.43 -18.13 -6.51
C VAL A 366 0.69 -18.70 -5.11
N SER A 367 1.28 -17.90 -4.22
CA SER A 367 1.57 -18.25 -2.84
C SER A 367 2.33 -19.59 -2.75
N ILE A 368 1.88 -20.51 -1.89
CA ILE A 368 2.54 -21.79 -1.58
C ILE A 368 2.85 -22.66 -2.80
N GLN A 369 2.11 -22.49 -3.90
CA GLN A 369 2.26 -23.32 -5.11
C GLN A 369 3.53 -22.95 -5.92
N ILE A 370 4.21 -21.87 -5.57
CA ILE A 370 5.44 -21.43 -6.24
C ILE A 370 6.67 -22.29 -5.89
N ARG A 371 6.64 -22.99 -4.74
CA ARG A 371 7.77 -23.73 -4.16
C ARG A 371 8.56 -24.60 -5.15
N PRO A 372 7.93 -25.36 -6.06
CA PRO A 372 8.68 -26.21 -7.00
C PRO A 372 9.52 -25.43 -8.01
N TYR A 373 9.23 -24.15 -8.24
CA TYR A 373 9.72 -23.39 -9.40
C TYR A 373 10.77 -22.32 -9.04
N VAL A 374 10.95 -22.00 -7.75
CA VAL A 374 11.84 -20.88 -7.32
C VAL A 374 13.34 -21.22 -7.29
N GLY A 375 13.72 -22.49 -7.50
CA GLY A 375 15.09 -22.96 -7.30
C GLY A 375 16.16 -22.17 -8.09
N CYS A 376 15.89 -21.87 -9.37
CA CYS A 376 16.81 -21.08 -10.20
C CYS A 376 16.91 -19.61 -9.75
N LEU A 377 15.78 -19.00 -9.38
CA LEU A 377 15.73 -17.62 -8.89
C LEU A 377 16.55 -17.49 -7.59
N VAL A 378 16.38 -18.41 -6.65
CA VAL A 378 17.12 -18.45 -5.37
C VAL A 378 18.64 -18.51 -5.58
N GLN A 379 19.11 -19.22 -6.61
CA GLN A 379 20.53 -19.29 -6.94
C GLN A 379 21.07 -18.01 -7.58
N TYR A 380 20.22 -17.27 -8.29
CA TYR A 380 20.61 -16.06 -9.03
C TYR A 380 20.55 -14.78 -8.20
N LEU A 381 19.57 -14.62 -7.31
CA LEU A 381 19.41 -13.41 -6.48
C LEU A 381 20.68 -12.99 -5.72
N PRO A 382 21.51 -13.91 -5.15
CA PRO A 382 22.78 -13.53 -4.54
C PRO A 382 23.78 -12.89 -5.53
N LEU A 383 23.81 -13.36 -6.78
CA LEU A 383 24.67 -12.80 -7.82
C LEU A 383 24.17 -11.42 -8.22
N LEU A 384 22.86 -11.27 -8.39
CA LEU A 384 22.22 -10.01 -8.75
C LEU A 384 22.41 -8.96 -7.64
N TRP A 385 22.25 -9.34 -6.37
CA TRP A 385 22.50 -8.47 -5.22
C TRP A 385 23.93 -7.91 -5.21
N LYS A 386 24.91 -8.76 -5.51
CA LYS A 386 26.32 -8.36 -5.61
C LYS A 386 26.57 -7.43 -6.80
N GLN A 387 25.95 -7.69 -7.96
CA GLN A 387 26.07 -6.82 -9.14
C GLN A 387 25.41 -5.45 -8.92
N SER A 388 24.34 -5.39 -8.12
CA SER A 388 23.59 -4.18 -7.80
C SER A 388 24.23 -3.30 -6.71
N GLU A 389 25.52 -3.46 -6.41
CA GLU A 389 26.16 -2.80 -5.26
C GLU A 389 26.04 -1.27 -5.27
N GLU A 390 26.12 -0.68 -6.46
CA GLU A 390 25.99 0.77 -6.69
C GLU A 390 24.55 1.19 -7.04
N HIS A 391 23.60 0.25 -7.12
CA HIS A 391 22.23 0.47 -7.58
C HIS A 391 21.20 0.14 -6.49
N ASN A 392 21.00 1.07 -5.55
CA ASN A 392 20.09 0.83 -4.41
C ASN A 392 18.63 0.58 -4.81
N MET A 393 18.13 1.18 -5.90
CA MET A 393 16.75 0.92 -6.37
C MET A 393 16.56 -0.53 -6.80
N LEU A 394 17.55 -1.11 -7.49
CA LEU A 394 17.53 -2.53 -7.86
C LEU A 394 17.61 -3.42 -6.61
N ARG A 395 18.34 -3.00 -5.57
CA ARG A 395 18.34 -3.69 -4.27
C ARG A 395 16.98 -3.65 -3.58
N CYS A 396 16.25 -2.54 -3.62
CA CYS A 396 14.86 -2.48 -3.14
C CYS A 396 14.00 -3.53 -3.86
N ALA A 397 14.04 -3.59 -5.19
CA ALA A 397 13.29 -4.60 -5.95
C ALA A 397 13.68 -6.05 -5.59
N ILE A 398 14.95 -6.30 -5.28
CA ILE A 398 15.41 -7.62 -4.77
C ILE A 398 14.84 -7.89 -3.38
N LEU A 399 14.82 -6.92 -2.47
CA LEU A 399 14.23 -7.06 -1.14
C LEU A 399 12.73 -7.37 -1.23
N THR A 400 11.98 -6.62 -2.03
CA THR A 400 10.57 -6.89 -2.33
C THR A 400 10.38 -8.30 -2.87
N THR A 401 11.22 -8.75 -3.81
CA THR A 401 11.16 -10.14 -4.31
C THR A 401 11.43 -11.16 -3.21
N LEU A 402 12.39 -10.90 -2.32
CA LEU A 402 12.72 -11.77 -1.19
C LEU A 402 11.57 -11.86 -0.16
N ILE A 403 10.83 -10.78 0.09
CA ILE A 403 9.66 -10.76 0.99
C ILE A 403 8.63 -11.77 0.49
N HIS A 404 8.22 -11.64 -0.77
CA HIS A 404 7.26 -12.53 -1.40
C HIS A 404 7.77 -13.98 -1.48
N LEU A 405 9.07 -14.18 -1.75
CA LEU A 405 9.68 -15.51 -1.73
C LEU A 405 9.62 -16.16 -0.34
N VAL A 406 9.90 -15.41 0.72
CA VAL A 406 9.82 -15.91 2.10
C VAL A 406 8.39 -16.32 2.44
N GLN A 407 7.40 -15.49 2.08
CA GLN A 407 5.98 -15.78 2.28
C GLN A 407 5.54 -17.03 1.49
N GLY A 408 5.87 -17.11 0.19
CA GLY A 408 5.52 -18.25 -0.66
C GLY A 408 6.20 -19.57 -0.24
N LEU A 409 7.44 -19.50 0.25
CA LEU A 409 8.14 -20.69 0.77
C LEU A 409 7.68 -21.10 2.17
N GLY A 410 7.15 -20.20 2.99
CA GLY A 410 6.80 -20.45 4.38
C GLY A 410 7.99 -21.00 5.18
N ALA A 411 7.80 -22.12 5.89
CA ALA A 411 8.85 -22.77 6.67
C ALA A 411 10.08 -23.24 5.86
N GLU A 412 9.97 -23.40 4.53
CA GLU A 412 11.09 -23.76 3.65
C GLU A 412 12.02 -22.57 3.35
N SER A 413 11.60 -21.33 3.70
CA SER A 413 12.41 -20.12 3.59
C SER A 413 13.74 -20.20 4.35
N LYS A 414 13.85 -21.10 5.35
CA LYS A 414 15.12 -21.42 6.04
C LYS A 414 16.27 -21.79 5.10
N ASN A 415 15.96 -22.33 3.92
CA ASN A 415 16.95 -22.67 2.90
C ASN A 415 17.62 -21.42 2.30
N LEU A 416 16.99 -20.24 2.43
CA LEU A 416 17.51 -18.96 1.95
C LEU A 416 18.42 -18.26 2.95
N TYR A 417 18.46 -18.69 4.22
CA TYR A 417 19.20 -17.99 5.29
C TYR A 417 20.65 -17.61 4.97
N PRO A 418 21.46 -18.45 4.28
CA PRO A 418 22.83 -18.07 3.93
C PRO A 418 22.96 -16.78 3.13
N PHE A 419 21.93 -16.42 2.35
CA PHE A 419 21.85 -15.17 1.60
C PHE A 419 20.94 -14.14 2.26
N LEU A 420 19.77 -14.59 2.74
CA LEU A 420 18.72 -13.75 3.32
C LEU A 420 19.17 -12.99 4.57
N LEU A 421 19.83 -13.66 5.51
CA LEU A 421 20.21 -13.04 6.79
C LEU A 421 21.29 -11.94 6.63
N PRO A 422 22.35 -12.12 5.83
CA PRO A 422 23.27 -11.03 5.50
C PRO A 422 22.60 -9.82 4.83
N VAL A 423 21.59 -10.06 3.97
CA VAL A 423 20.83 -9.00 3.29
C VAL A 423 20.02 -8.18 4.30
N ILE A 424 19.31 -8.85 5.22
CA ILE A 424 18.59 -8.18 6.31
C ILE A 424 19.57 -7.38 7.20
N GLN A 425 20.68 -8.00 7.58
CA GLN A 425 21.71 -7.37 8.43
C GLN A 425 22.24 -6.08 7.81
N LEU A 426 22.52 -6.08 6.49
CA LEU A 426 23.01 -4.90 5.77
C LEU A 426 21.92 -3.83 5.61
N SER A 427 20.70 -4.24 5.26
CA SER A 427 19.59 -3.32 4.99
C SER A 427 19.11 -2.59 6.24
N THR A 428 19.29 -3.20 7.41
CA THR A 428 18.89 -2.66 8.72
C THR A 428 20.05 -2.06 9.53
N ASP A 429 21.25 -1.98 8.97
CA ASP A 429 22.41 -1.35 9.60
C ASP A 429 22.41 0.17 9.34
N VAL A 430 21.92 0.94 10.31
CA VAL A 430 21.85 2.41 10.23
C VAL A 430 23.21 3.09 10.16
N SER A 431 24.31 2.37 10.41
CA SER A 431 25.67 2.91 10.25
C SER A 431 26.15 2.92 8.80
N GLN A 432 25.48 2.20 7.90
CA GLN A 432 25.87 2.05 6.50
C GLN A 432 25.01 2.94 5.59
N PRO A 433 25.60 3.64 4.59
CA PRO A 433 24.84 4.52 3.68
C PRO A 433 23.60 3.90 3.00
N PRO A 434 23.57 2.60 2.62
CA PRO A 434 22.41 2.01 1.97
C PRO A 434 21.12 2.03 2.80
N HIS A 435 21.17 2.15 4.14
CA HIS A 435 19.96 2.12 4.97
C HIS A 435 18.90 3.16 4.56
N VAL A 436 19.34 4.32 4.03
CA VAL A 436 18.44 5.40 3.59
C VAL A 436 17.44 4.91 2.52
N TYR A 437 17.82 3.91 1.73
CA TYR A 437 16.98 3.33 0.68
C TYR A 437 16.39 1.98 1.08
N LEU A 438 17.16 1.17 1.82
CA LEU A 438 16.84 -0.24 2.05
C LEU A 438 16.10 -0.53 3.36
N LEU A 439 16.02 0.44 4.27
CA LEU A 439 15.58 0.18 5.63
C LEU A 439 14.13 -0.30 5.71
N GLU A 440 13.21 0.33 4.97
CA GLU A 440 11.79 -0.01 5.01
C GLU A 440 11.56 -1.46 4.53
N ASP A 441 11.97 -1.77 3.30
CA ASP A 441 11.91 -3.13 2.74
C ASP A 441 12.73 -4.14 3.58
N GLY A 442 13.84 -3.69 4.18
CA GLY A 442 14.71 -4.53 5.02
C GLY A 442 14.04 -4.94 6.33
N LEU A 443 13.26 -4.05 6.96
CA LEU A 443 12.46 -4.34 8.15
C LEU A 443 11.28 -5.26 7.82
N GLU A 444 10.61 -5.03 6.69
CA GLU A 444 9.53 -5.91 6.22
C GLU A 444 10.05 -7.32 5.93
N LEU A 445 11.20 -7.43 5.25
CA LEU A 445 11.86 -8.72 5.01
C LEU A 445 12.26 -9.42 6.31
N TRP A 446 12.72 -8.67 7.31
CA TRP A 446 13.05 -9.22 8.61
C TRP A 446 11.81 -9.79 9.30
N LEU A 447 10.72 -9.03 9.33
CA LEU A 447 9.45 -9.47 9.92
C LEU A 447 8.92 -10.73 9.21
N ALA A 448 8.80 -10.68 7.89
CA ALA A 448 8.34 -11.81 7.08
C ALA A 448 9.19 -13.08 7.31
N THR A 449 10.50 -12.89 7.48
CA THR A 449 11.43 -13.97 7.81
C THR A 449 11.10 -14.59 9.16
N LEU A 450 10.90 -13.78 10.22
CA LEU A 450 10.56 -14.29 11.55
C LEU A 450 9.20 -15.00 11.57
N GLU A 451 8.21 -14.44 10.89
CA GLU A 451 6.85 -14.97 10.84
C GLU A 451 6.77 -16.34 10.17
N ASN A 452 7.64 -16.58 9.17
CA ASN A 452 7.72 -17.84 8.44
C ASN A 452 8.83 -18.79 8.93
N SER A 453 9.66 -18.35 9.87
CA SER A 453 10.74 -19.19 10.42
C SER A 453 10.15 -20.33 11.25
N PRO A 454 10.59 -21.60 11.08
CA PRO A 454 10.11 -22.72 11.89
C PRO A 454 10.75 -22.78 13.29
N ALA A 455 11.97 -22.26 13.46
CA ALA A 455 12.68 -22.19 14.74
C ALA A 455 13.74 -21.08 14.70
N ILE A 456 14.17 -20.62 15.88
CA ILE A 456 15.27 -19.66 16.01
C ILE A 456 16.62 -20.32 15.63
N THR A 457 17.50 -19.57 14.96
CA THR A 457 18.91 -19.95 14.75
C THR A 457 19.84 -18.90 15.37
N PRO A 458 21.10 -19.23 15.69
CA PRO A 458 22.06 -18.25 16.22
C PRO A 458 22.27 -17.05 15.31
N GLU A 459 22.29 -17.27 14.00
CA GLU A 459 22.45 -16.21 13.00
C GLU A 459 21.23 -15.29 12.95
N LEU A 460 20.01 -15.85 12.96
CA LEU A 460 18.78 -15.08 12.97
C LEU A 460 18.63 -14.29 14.28
N LEU A 461 19.02 -14.89 15.41
CA LEU A 461 19.03 -14.22 16.72
C LEU A 461 20.00 -13.04 16.72
N ARG A 462 21.18 -13.19 16.11
CA ARG A 462 22.23 -12.15 16.08
C ARG A 462 21.81 -10.88 15.36
N ILE A 463 20.93 -10.94 14.37
CA ILE A 463 20.45 -9.76 13.62
C ILE A 463 19.85 -8.72 14.56
N PHE A 464 19.25 -9.16 15.67
CA PHE A 464 18.64 -8.29 16.66
C PHE A 464 19.59 -7.22 17.24
N GLN A 465 20.91 -7.40 17.13
CA GLN A 465 21.90 -6.39 17.51
C GLN A 465 21.67 -5.01 16.85
N ASN A 466 21.04 -4.97 15.67
CA ASN A 466 20.70 -3.72 14.97
C ASN A 466 19.52 -2.97 15.63
N MET A 467 18.69 -3.64 16.43
CA MET A 467 17.41 -3.11 16.92
C MET A 467 17.56 -1.87 17.81
N SER A 468 18.60 -1.80 18.64
CA SER A 468 18.81 -0.65 19.54
C SER A 468 18.89 0.66 18.75
N ALA A 469 19.73 0.68 17.69
CA ALA A 469 19.93 1.87 16.88
C ALA A 469 18.68 2.20 16.04
N LEU A 470 17.89 1.18 15.65
CA LEU A 470 16.64 1.36 14.93
C LEU A 470 15.55 2.02 15.78
N LEU A 471 15.44 1.64 17.06
CA LEU A 471 14.50 2.25 18.00
C LEU A 471 14.82 3.72 18.30
N GLU A 472 16.08 4.13 18.14
CA GLU A 472 16.55 5.51 18.36
C GLU A 472 16.43 6.41 17.10
N LEU A 473 16.30 5.83 15.90
CA LEU A 473 16.42 6.56 14.63
C LEU A 473 15.23 7.48 14.33
N SER A 474 14.02 6.92 14.19
CA SER A 474 12.81 7.67 13.84
C SER A 474 11.54 6.94 14.29
N SER A 475 10.47 7.70 14.56
CA SER A 475 9.18 7.12 14.95
C SER A 475 8.44 6.38 13.83
N GLU A 476 8.84 6.59 12.58
CA GLU A 476 8.16 6.04 11.39
C GLU A 476 8.27 4.49 11.35
N ASN A 477 9.44 3.96 11.73
CA ASN A 477 9.74 2.53 11.66
C ASN A 477 9.49 1.77 12.98
N VAL A 478 9.25 2.49 14.07
CA VAL A 478 9.13 1.92 15.43
C VAL A 478 8.00 0.88 15.52
N ARG A 479 6.90 1.08 14.79
CA ARG A 479 5.80 0.10 14.76
C ARG A 479 6.26 -1.26 14.22
N THR A 480 6.97 -1.28 13.11
CA THR A 480 7.53 -2.49 12.50
C THR A 480 8.59 -3.12 13.42
N CYS A 481 9.42 -2.29 14.07
CA CYS A 481 10.37 -2.76 15.09
C CYS A 481 9.68 -3.51 16.24
N PHE A 482 8.55 -3.00 16.75
CA PHE A 482 7.78 -3.70 17.79
C PHE A 482 7.16 -5.01 17.29
N GLN A 483 6.73 -5.08 16.04
CA GLN A 483 6.27 -6.34 15.43
C GLN A 483 7.41 -7.36 15.35
N ILE A 484 8.60 -6.94 14.93
CA ILE A 484 9.81 -7.78 14.89
C ILE A 484 10.16 -8.29 16.30
N ILE A 485 10.14 -7.42 17.32
CA ILE A 485 10.40 -7.81 18.71
C ILE A 485 9.37 -8.86 19.18
N ASN A 486 8.08 -8.64 18.91
CA ASN A 486 7.03 -9.61 19.22
C ASN A 486 7.26 -10.94 18.50
N ALA A 487 7.67 -10.90 17.23
CA ALA A 487 7.96 -12.10 16.45
C ALA A 487 9.11 -12.91 17.05
N TYR A 488 10.17 -12.26 17.55
CA TYR A 488 11.23 -12.95 18.32
C TYR A 488 10.71 -13.57 19.61
N ILE A 489 9.87 -12.85 20.36
CA ILE A 489 9.28 -13.36 21.61
C ILE A 489 8.44 -14.61 21.33
N TYR A 490 7.60 -14.60 20.29
CA TYR A 490 6.83 -15.78 19.89
C TYR A 490 7.72 -16.93 19.40
N LEU A 491 8.79 -16.63 18.66
CA LEU A 491 9.66 -17.63 18.04
C LEU A 491 10.53 -18.38 19.06
N SER A 492 11.16 -17.66 20.00
CA SER A 492 11.87 -18.25 21.15
C SER A 492 12.03 -17.23 22.28
N ALA A 493 11.04 -17.16 23.17
CA ALA A 493 11.08 -16.23 24.31
C ALA A 493 12.31 -16.45 25.22
N THR A 494 12.68 -17.69 25.51
CA THR A 494 13.79 -17.97 26.44
C THR A 494 15.13 -17.49 25.88
N ASP A 495 15.50 -17.91 24.67
CA ASP A 495 16.77 -17.53 24.06
C ASP A 495 16.82 -16.02 23.81
N PHE A 496 15.73 -15.45 23.29
CA PHE A 496 15.66 -14.02 22.98
C PHE A 496 15.76 -13.15 24.23
N LEU A 497 14.91 -13.40 25.24
CA LEU A 497 14.84 -12.55 26.42
C LEU A 497 16.13 -12.62 27.24
N GLN A 498 16.76 -13.80 27.35
CA GLN A 498 18.03 -13.93 28.07
C GLN A 498 19.19 -13.17 27.42
N ASN A 499 19.19 -12.99 26.10
CA ASN A 499 20.27 -12.32 25.39
C ASN A 499 20.04 -10.81 25.22
N TYR A 500 18.79 -10.37 25.06
CA TYR A 500 18.49 -9.00 24.61
C TYR A 500 17.52 -8.21 25.48
N ALA A 501 16.81 -8.83 26.43
CA ALA A 501 15.78 -8.11 27.18
C ALA A 501 16.32 -6.99 28.07
N GLU A 502 17.54 -7.11 28.61
CA GLU A 502 18.13 -6.05 29.44
C GLU A 502 18.33 -4.75 28.64
N ALA A 503 18.95 -4.85 27.46
CA ALA A 503 19.16 -3.70 26.57
C ALA A 503 17.83 -3.14 26.07
N LEU A 504 16.91 -4.03 25.66
CA LEU A 504 15.58 -3.65 25.19
C LEU A 504 14.76 -2.92 26.28
N CYS A 505 14.80 -3.43 27.52
CA CYS A 505 14.11 -2.80 28.64
C CYS A 505 14.67 -1.42 28.94
N ARG A 506 15.99 -1.21 28.79
CA ARG A 506 16.61 0.12 28.94
C ARG A 506 16.07 1.09 27.87
N SER A 507 16.04 0.67 26.60
CA SER A 507 15.47 1.46 25.51
C SER A 507 13.99 1.77 25.75
N PHE A 508 13.21 0.82 26.27
CA PHE A 508 11.79 1.06 26.62
C PHE A 508 11.64 2.10 27.74
N CYS A 509 12.45 2.02 28.80
CA CYS A 509 12.44 3.01 29.88
C CYS A 509 12.79 4.42 29.38
N GLU A 510 13.67 4.54 28.37
CA GLU A 510 14.02 5.82 27.75
C GLU A 510 12.88 6.31 26.85
N LEU A 511 12.36 5.45 25.96
CA LEU A 511 11.24 5.77 25.06
C LEU A 511 9.99 6.22 25.83
N LEU A 512 9.63 5.54 26.92
CA LEU A 512 8.41 5.84 27.69
C LEU A 512 8.39 7.25 28.29
N ARG A 513 9.55 7.93 28.42
CA ARG A 513 9.63 9.29 28.95
C ARG A 513 9.12 10.36 27.99
N ASP A 514 9.36 10.17 26.69
CA ASP A 514 9.18 11.21 25.68
C ASP A 514 8.22 10.82 24.53
N ILE A 515 7.67 9.59 24.55
CA ILE A 515 6.78 9.08 23.50
C ILE A 515 5.30 9.47 23.74
N THR A 516 4.51 9.50 22.66
CA THR A 516 3.07 9.69 22.71
C THR A 516 2.35 8.58 23.48
N THR A 517 1.13 8.85 23.95
CA THR A 517 0.30 7.84 24.64
C THR A 517 0.06 6.59 23.80
N GLU A 518 -0.09 6.75 22.47
CA GLU A 518 -0.17 5.62 21.55
C GLU A 518 1.11 4.79 21.54
N GLY A 519 2.28 5.44 21.50
CA GLY A 519 3.57 4.75 21.57
C GLY A 519 3.79 4.05 22.91
N GLN A 520 3.36 4.64 24.03
CA GLN A 520 3.37 3.99 25.35
C GLN A 520 2.57 2.67 25.32
N VAL A 521 1.37 2.70 24.73
CA VAL A 521 0.54 1.50 24.57
C VAL A 521 1.25 0.44 23.74
N GLN A 522 1.94 0.80 22.66
CA GLN A 522 2.68 -0.18 21.84
C GLN A 522 3.84 -0.83 22.60
N VAL A 523 4.63 -0.04 23.33
CA VAL A 523 5.72 -0.56 24.18
C VAL A 523 5.18 -1.54 25.21
N LEU A 524 4.10 -1.16 25.91
CA LEU A 524 3.52 -1.98 26.97
C LEU A 524 2.85 -3.25 26.43
N LYS A 525 2.31 -3.23 25.20
CA LYS A 525 1.84 -4.44 24.52
C LYS A 525 2.96 -5.44 24.28
N VAL A 526 4.17 -4.99 23.95
CA VAL A 526 5.34 -5.88 23.83
C VAL A 526 5.67 -6.51 25.19
N VAL A 527 5.67 -5.71 26.27
CA VAL A 527 5.88 -6.19 27.64
C VAL A 527 4.81 -7.20 28.05
N GLU A 528 3.54 -6.90 27.75
CA GLU A 528 2.41 -7.81 28.01
C GLU A 528 2.57 -9.13 27.25
N ILE A 529 2.99 -9.11 25.99
CA ILE A 529 3.27 -10.31 25.20
C ILE A 529 4.42 -11.12 25.80
N ALA A 530 5.51 -10.48 26.24
CA ALA A 530 6.61 -11.17 26.91
C ALA A 530 6.16 -11.90 28.18
N ILE A 531 5.30 -11.26 28.98
CA ILE A 531 4.71 -11.87 30.18
C ILE A 531 3.74 -12.99 29.80
N LYS A 532 2.93 -12.81 28.76
CA LYS A 532 2.00 -13.84 28.27
C LYS A 532 2.73 -15.10 27.80
N VAL A 533 3.81 -14.95 27.02
CA VAL A 533 4.60 -16.09 26.49
C VAL A 533 5.47 -16.73 27.57
N SER A 534 6.06 -15.94 28.48
CA SER A 534 6.90 -16.46 29.56
C SER A 534 6.64 -15.69 30.87
N PRO A 535 5.63 -16.07 31.67
CA PRO A 535 5.20 -15.28 32.83
C PRO A 535 6.30 -15.02 33.87
N VAL A 536 7.20 -15.99 34.10
CA VAL A 536 8.28 -15.82 35.07
C VAL A 536 9.41 -14.96 34.49
N LEU A 537 9.91 -15.33 33.30
CA LEU A 537 11.05 -14.66 32.68
C LEU A 537 10.69 -13.24 32.21
N GLY A 538 9.53 -13.08 31.57
CA GLY A 538 9.04 -11.79 31.08
C GLY A 538 8.84 -10.77 32.20
N SER A 539 8.20 -11.16 33.31
CA SER A 539 8.04 -10.27 34.48
C SER A 539 9.38 -9.85 35.07
N HIS A 540 10.33 -10.78 35.20
CA HIS A 540 11.66 -10.46 35.74
C HIS A 540 12.46 -9.55 34.80
N MET A 541 12.46 -9.83 33.49
CA MET A 541 13.26 -9.08 32.53
C MET A 541 12.77 -7.65 32.32
N PHE A 542 11.45 -7.43 32.34
CA PHE A 542 10.85 -6.11 32.21
C PHE A 542 10.49 -5.45 33.55
N GLN A 543 10.98 -5.97 34.67
CA GLN A 543 10.76 -5.41 36.00
C GLN A 543 10.99 -3.89 36.07
N PRO A 544 12.03 -3.29 35.45
CA PRO A 544 12.25 -1.84 35.53
C PRO A 544 11.10 -0.96 34.99
N VAL A 545 10.24 -1.49 34.10
CA VAL A 545 9.10 -0.75 33.53
C VAL A 545 7.86 -0.82 34.44
N LEU A 546 7.73 -1.90 35.22
CA LEU A 546 6.50 -2.22 35.96
C LEU A 546 6.15 -1.25 37.11
N PRO A 547 7.12 -0.65 37.85
CA PRO A 547 6.81 0.39 38.85
C PRO A 547 6.01 1.56 38.27
N ALA A 548 6.40 2.07 37.08
CA ALA A 548 5.70 3.17 36.43
C ALA A 548 4.26 2.78 36.02
N VAL A 549 4.06 1.52 35.59
CA VAL A 549 2.74 0.97 35.28
C VAL A 549 1.86 0.94 36.53
N LEU A 550 2.38 0.44 37.65
CA LEU A 550 1.64 0.37 38.92
C LEU A 550 1.32 1.78 39.42
N GLN A 551 2.29 2.68 39.40
CA GLN A 551 2.11 4.07 39.78
C GLN A 551 1.02 4.75 38.93
N GLY A 552 1.05 4.55 37.61
CA GLY A 552 0.01 5.08 36.71
C GLY A 552 -1.40 4.58 37.01
N ILE A 553 -1.54 3.33 37.51
CA ILE A 553 -2.83 2.82 37.97
C ILE A 553 -3.28 3.56 39.23
N VAL A 554 -2.42 3.64 40.24
CA VAL A 554 -2.74 4.24 41.55
C VAL A 554 -3.02 5.74 41.44
N GLU A 555 -2.28 6.45 40.59
CA GLU A 555 -2.48 7.88 40.33
C GLU A 555 -3.69 8.17 39.44
N GLY A 556 -4.30 7.15 38.85
CA GLY A 556 -5.48 7.26 38.02
C GLY A 556 -5.20 7.82 36.63
N GLU A 557 -4.43 7.08 35.83
CA GLU A 557 -4.16 7.39 34.42
C GLU A 557 -5.42 7.85 33.69
N ARG A 558 -5.31 9.02 33.04
CA ARG A 558 -6.43 9.75 32.45
C ARG A 558 -6.81 9.20 31.08
N TYR A 559 -5.86 8.66 30.34
CA TYR A 559 -6.11 8.12 29.00
C TYR A 559 -6.63 6.68 29.10
N PRO A 560 -7.90 6.40 28.70
CA PRO A 560 -8.54 5.10 28.91
C PRO A 560 -7.77 3.91 28.32
N VAL A 561 -7.18 4.10 27.13
CA VAL A 561 -6.42 3.05 26.44
C VAL A 561 -5.11 2.71 27.17
N VAL A 562 -4.43 3.72 27.72
CA VAL A 562 -3.21 3.52 28.52
C VAL A 562 -3.57 2.81 29.82
N MET A 563 -4.62 3.28 30.52
CA MET A 563 -5.11 2.64 31.75
C MET A 563 -5.51 1.18 31.52
N SER A 564 -6.26 0.88 30.47
CA SER A 564 -6.61 -0.50 30.08
C SER A 564 -5.38 -1.37 29.81
N THR A 565 -4.31 -0.77 29.27
CA THR A 565 -3.04 -1.46 29.04
C THR A 565 -2.31 -1.74 30.34
N TYR A 566 -2.25 -0.76 31.26
CA TYR A 566 -1.67 -0.93 32.59
C TYR A 566 -2.38 -2.04 33.39
N LEU A 567 -3.71 -2.01 33.43
CA LEU A 567 -4.52 -3.03 34.11
C LEU A 567 -4.33 -4.41 33.47
N GLY A 568 -4.18 -4.49 32.15
CA GLY A 568 -3.87 -5.74 31.44
C GLY A 568 -2.52 -6.33 31.85
N VAL A 569 -1.46 -5.52 31.85
CA VAL A 569 -0.11 -5.94 32.27
C VAL A 569 -0.12 -6.43 33.73
N MET A 570 -0.73 -5.67 34.65
CA MET A 570 -0.82 -6.10 36.06
C MET A 570 -1.71 -7.31 36.26
N GLY A 571 -2.80 -7.41 35.50
CA GLY A 571 -3.69 -8.58 35.50
C GLY A 571 -2.96 -9.86 35.09
N ARG A 572 -2.12 -9.80 34.05
CA ARG A 572 -1.25 -10.92 33.63
C ARG A 572 -0.29 -11.35 34.74
N ILE A 573 0.39 -10.39 35.35
CA ILE A 573 1.37 -10.67 36.42
C ILE A 573 0.66 -11.27 37.64
N LEU A 574 -0.47 -10.70 38.07
CA LEU A 574 -1.25 -11.21 39.19
C LEU A 574 -1.72 -12.64 38.94
N LEU A 575 -2.29 -12.90 37.76
CA LEU A 575 -2.88 -14.21 37.43
C LEU A 575 -1.84 -15.30 37.20
N GLN A 576 -0.72 -15.00 36.54
CA GLN A 576 0.24 -16.00 36.07
C GLN A 576 1.57 -16.03 36.84
N ASN A 577 1.86 -14.99 37.65
CA ASN A 577 3.09 -14.89 38.44
C ASN A 577 2.86 -14.12 39.76
N SER A 578 1.94 -14.62 40.58
CA SER A 578 1.50 -13.98 41.84
C SER A 578 2.63 -13.73 42.85
N GLY A 579 3.68 -14.57 42.87
CA GLY A 579 4.86 -14.38 43.72
C GLY A 579 5.65 -13.12 43.34
N PHE A 580 5.83 -12.87 42.04
CA PHE A 580 6.44 -11.64 41.57
C PHE A 580 5.52 -10.43 41.83
N PHE A 581 4.20 -10.57 41.58
CA PHE A 581 3.23 -9.51 41.88
C PHE A 581 3.33 -9.03 43.34
N THR A 582 3.36 -9.97 44.29
CA THR A 582 3.47 -9.68 45.71
C THR A 582 4.76 -8.95 46.05
N SER A 583 5.87 -9.34 45.42
CA SER A 583 7.17 -8.71 45.61
C SER A 583 7.19 -7.26 45.09
N LEU A 584 6.63 -7.05 43.89
CA LEU A 584 6.50 -5.72 43.29
C LEU A 584 5.57 -4.81 44.12
N LEU A 585 4.42 -5.35 44.55
CA LEU A 585 3.48 -4.63 45.42
C LEU A 585 4.15 -4.20 46.72
N THR A 586 4.92 -5.08 47.36
CA THR A 586 5.67 -4.77 48.59
C THR A 586 6.70 -3.66 48.35
N GLN A 587 7.41 -3.68 47.22
CA GLN A 587 8.34 -2.62 46.86
C GLN A 587 7.61 -1.28 46.69
N MET A 588 6.53 -1.25 45.92
CA MET A 588 5.77 -0.04 45.64
C MET A 588 5.09 0.51 46.90
N ALA A 589 4.65 -0.35 47.82
CA ALA A 589 4.07 0.06 49.09
C ALA A 589 5.04 0.91 49.93
N VAL A 590 6.34 0.57 49.91
CA VAL A 590 7.39 1.38 50.54
C VAL A 590 7.52 2.75 49.87
N GLU A 591 7.48 2.80 48.53
CA GLU A 591 7.57 4.07 47.77
C GLU A 591 6.37 4.99 48.03
N PHE A 592 5.17 4.43 48.14
CA PHE A 592 3.95 5.15 48.48
C PHE A 592 3.78 5.41 49.99
N ASN A 593 4.69 4.92 50.83
CA ASN A 593 4.62 5.02 52.29
C ASN A 593 3.28 4.52 52.87
N GLN A 594 2.83 3.35 52.40
CA GLN A 594 1.61 2.67 52.86
C GLN A 594 1.83 1.16 53.03
N GLU A 595 0.89 0.46 53.67
CA GLU A 595 0.98 -1.01 53.77
C GLU A 595 0.64 -1.67 52.43
N ALA A 596 1.28 -2.80 52.13
CA ALA A 596 1.10 -3.51 50.85
C ALA A 596 -0.37 -3.90 50.60
N ASP A 597 -1.07 -4.32 51.65
CA ASP A 597 -2.49 -4.66 51.57
C ASP A 597 -3.36 -3.44 51.26
N GLN A 598 -3.05 -2.27 51.82
CA GLN A 598 -3.77 -1.02 51.52
C GLN A 598 -3.54 -0.58 50.07
N LEU A 599 -2.32 -0.73 49.56
CA LEU A 599 -2.01 -0.48 48.16
C LEU A 599 -2.76 -1.46 47.24
N LEU A 600 -2.82 -2.75 47.59
CA LEU A 600 -3.63 -3.73 46.87
C LEU A 600 -5.10 -3.34 46.85
N GLY A 601 -5.65 -2.91 47.99
CA GLY A 601 -7.02 -2.40 48.08
C GLY A 601 -7.28 -1.24 47.12
N SER A 602 -6.33 -0.30 47.05
CA SER A 602 -6.38 0.86 46.13
C SER A 602 -6.33 0.41 44.66
N MET A 603 -5.51 -0.59 44.33
CA MET A 603 -5.46 -1.16 42.98
C MET A 603 -6.79 -1.83 42.61
N ILE A 604 -7.40 -2.61 43.52
CA ILE A 604 -8.70 -3.25 43.29
C ILE A 604 -9.79 -2.18 43.04
N GLU A 605 -9.81 -1.11 43.82
CA GLU A 605 -10.71 0.03 43.56
C GLU A 605 -10.50 0.60 42.15
N MET A 606 -9.25 0.77 41.71
CA MET A 606 -8.97 1.28 40.37
C MET A 606 -9.42 0.33 39.26
N TRP A 607 -9.36 -0.98 39.46
CA TRP A 607 -9.98 -1.95 38.53
C TRP A 607 -11.50 -1.75 38.45
N VAL A 608 -12.16 -1.58 39.60
CA VAL A 608 -13.62 -1.37 39.66
C VAL A 608 -14.01 -0.06 38.99
N ASP A 609 -13.35 1.04 39.36
CA ASP A 609 -13.64 2.40 38.90
C ASP A 609 -13.31 2.65 37.42
N ARG A 610 -12.51 1.78 36.79
CA ARG A 610 -12.02 1.95 35.41
C ARG A 610 -12.33 0.76 34.52
N MET A 611 -13.20 -0.16 34.93
CA MET A 611 -13.60 -1.29 34.10
C MET A 611 -14.19 -0.86 32.76
N ASP A 612 -14.95 0.23 32.74
CA ASP A 612 -15.53 0.84 31.53
C ASP A 612 -14.50 1.30 30.50
N ASN A 613 -13.25 1.55 30.92
CA ASN A 613 -12.17 1.89 29.99
C ASN A 613 -11.71 0.66 29.17
N ILE A 614 -12.04 -0.55 29.61
CA ILE A 614 -11.67 -1.79 28.94
C ILE A 614 -12.83 -2.20 28.01
N THR A 615 -12.64 -1.99 26.71
CA THR A 615 -13.65 -2.33 25.69
C THR A 615 -13.48 -3.72 25.09
N GLN A 616 -12.32 -4.35 25.28
CA GLN A 616 -12.01 -5.67 24.72
C GLN A 616 -12.47 -6.79 25.68
N PRO A 617 -13.37 -7.70 25.27
CA PRO A 617 -13.87 -8.79 26.12
C PRO A 617 -12.76 -9.66 26.70
N GLU A 618 -11.72 -9.96 25.92
CA GLU A 618 -10.54 -10.72 26.37
C GLU A 618 -9.84 -10.06 27.57
N ARG A 619 -9.69 -8.72 27.55
CA ARG A 619 -9.08 -7.97 28.65
C ARG A 619 -10.00 -7.87 29.86
N ARG A 620 -11.32 -7.76 29.66
CA ARG A 620 -12.31 -7.77 30.76
C ARG A 620 -12.30 -9.12 31.48
N LYS A 621 -12.30 -10.23 30.71
CA LYS A 621 -12.12 -11.58 31.25
C LYS A 621 -10.80 -11.75 31.99
N LEU A 622 -9.69 -11.25 31.45
CA LEU A 622 -8.38 -11.26 32.14
C LEU A 622 -8.44 -10.55 33.49
N SER A 623 -9.01 -9.35 33.57
CA SER A 623 -9.18 -8.60 34.82
C SER A 623 -10.02 -9.37 35.84
N ALA A 624 -11.14 -9.96 35.42
CA ALA A 624 -11.98 -10.77 36.29
C ALA A 624 -11.23 -12.00 36.81
N LEU A 625 -10.57 -12.78 35.95
CA LEU A 625 -9.76 -13.92 36.36
C LEU A 625 -8.65 -13.51 37.34
N ALA A 626 -7.96 -12.40 37.07
CA ALA A 626 -6.90 -11.90 37.93
C ALA A 626 -7.42 -11.51 39.33
N LEU A 627 -8.51 -10.76 39.43
CA LEU A 627 -9.10 -10.38 40.72
C LEU A 627 -9.67 -11.59 41.47
N LEU A 628 -10.36 -12.50 40.78
CA LEU A 628 -10.85 -13.75 41.37
C LEU A 628 -9.73 -14.66 41.85
N SER A 629 -8.52 -14.56 41.28
CA SER A 629 -7.36 -15.33 41.72
C SER A 629 -6.91 -14.97 43.15
N LEU A 630 -7.27 -13.78 43.64
CA LEU A 630 -7.07 -13.35 45.03
C LEU A 630 -7.95 -14.12 46.03
N LEU A 631 -8.98 -14.84 45.55
CA LEU A 631 -9.82 -15.69 46.38
C LEU A 631 -9.34 -17.16 46.34
N PRO A 632 -9.50 -17.94 47.41
CA PRO A 632 -10.01 -17.51 48.71
C PRO A 632 -8.96 -16.73 49.53
N SER A 633 -9.40 -15.78 50.37
CA SER A 633 -8.53 -14.97 51.23
C SER A 633 -9.18 -14.62 52.57
N ASP A 634 -8.37 -14.67 53.63
CA ASP A 634 -8.69 -14.19 54.99
C ASP A 634 -8.19 -12.75 55.25
N ASN A 635 -7.56 -12.11 54.25
CA ASN A 635 -7.09 -10.74 54.33
C ASN A 635 -8.26 -9.75 54.40
N SER A 636 -8.26 -8.88 55.42
CA SER A 636 -9.35 -7.93 55.65
C SER A 636 -9.53 -6.94 54.50
N VAL A 637 -8.46 -6.52 53.82
CA VAL A 637 -8.59 -5.58 52.69
C VAL A 637 -9.22 -6.26 51.48
N ILE A 638 -8.87 -7.52 51.20
CA ILE A 638 -9.50 -8.29 50.10
C ILE A 638 -10.98 -8.54 50.42
N GLN A 639 -11.31 -8.81 51.69
CA GLN A 639 -12.70 -8.94 52.14
C GLN A 639 -13.50 -7.63 52.01
N ASP A 640 -12.91 -6.50 52.39
CA ASP A 640 -13.52 -5.18 52.23
C ASP A 640 -13.77 -4.84 50.75
N LYS A 641 -12.94 -5.36 49.84
CA LYS A 641 -13.10 -5.19 48.37
C LYS A 641 -13.87 -6.33 47.69
N PHE A 642 -14.42 -7.27 48.44
CA PHE A 642 -15.10 -8.45 47.90
C PHE A 642 -16.23 -8.08 46.92
N CYS A 643 -17.09 -7.12 47.27
CA CYS A 643 -18.18 -6.66 46.40
C CYS A 643 -17.70 -6.15 45.04
N GLY A 644 -16.58 -5.43 45.00
CA GLY A 644 -15.97 -4.95 43.76
C GLY A 644 -15.46 -6.09 42.88
N ILE A 645 -14.80 -7.09 43.48
CA ILE A 645 -14.32 -8.29 42.76
C ILE A 645 -15.51 -9.04 42.12
N ILE A 646 -16.62 -9.19 42.86
CA ILE A 646 -17.82 -9.86 42.34
C ILE A 646 -18.50 -9.04 41.25
N ASN A 647 -18.61 -7.72 41.41
CA ASN A 647 -19.17 -6.85 40.37
C ASN A 647 -18.42 -6.98 39.04
N ILE A 648 -17.08 -6.89 39.08
CA ILE A 648 -16.24 -7.04 37.89
C ILE A 648 -16.38 -8.42 37.25
N SER A 649 -16.54 -9.46 38.07
CA SER A 649 -16.75 -10.81 37.59
C SER A 649 -18.08 -10.96 36.86
N VAL A 650 -19.17 -10.38 37.38
CA VAL A 650 -20.50 -10.39 36.75
C VAL A 650 -20.53 -9.58 35.47
N GLU A 651 -19.91 -8.39 35.45
CA GLU A 651 -19.77 -7.60 34.23
C GLU A 651 -19.04 -8.40 33.14
N ALA A 652 -17.88 -8.98 33.48
CA ALA A 652 -17.12 -9.78 32.52
C ALA A 652 -17.88 -11.04 32.06
N LEU A 653 -18.71 -11.65 32.91
CA LEU A 653 -19.60 -12.76 32.51
C LEU A 653 -20.59 -12.31 31.44
N HIS A 654 -21.24 -11.16 31.58
CA HIS A 654 -22.14 -10.64 30.54
C HIS A 654 -21.42 -10.36 29.21
N ASP A 655 -20.16 -9.93 29.26
CA ASP A 655 -19.40 -9.64 28.04
C ASP A 655 -18.96 -10.88 27.26
N VAL A 656 -18.75 -12.02 27.95
CA VAL A 656 -18.15 -13.21 27.34
C VAL A 656 -19.08 -14.42 27.28
N MET A 657 -20.18 -14.43 28.01
CA MET A 657 -21.14 -15.54 28.00
C MET A 657 -22.19 -15.32 26.90
N THR A 658 -22.43 -16.34 26.10
CA THR A 658 -23.53 -16.39 25.13
C THR A 658 -24.52 -17.46 25.58
N GLU A 659 -25.81 -17.14 25.59
CA GLU A 659 -26.86 -18.11 25.88
C GLU A 659 -27.11 -19.00 24.66
N ASP A 660 -27.06 -20.31 24.85
CA ASP A 660 -27.48 -21.27 23.85
C ASP A 660 -29.03 -21.32 23.80
N PRO A 661 -29.65 -20.93 22.68
CA PRO A 661 -31.11 -20.86 22.58
C PRO A 661 -31.80 -22.24 22.64
N GLU A 662 -31.09 -23.35 22.45
CA GLU A 662 -31.67 -24.70 22.49
C GLU A 662 -31.61 -25.31 23.89
N THR A 663 -30.53 -25.07 24.63
CA THR A 663 -30.30 -25.66 25.96
C THR A 663 -30.52 -24.70 27.12
N ALA A 664 -30.69 -23.40 26.84
CA ALA A 664 -30.72 -22.32 27.83
C ALA A 664 -29.49 -22.33 28.76
N THR A 665 -28.35 -22.84 28.26
CA THR A 665 -27.07 -22.87 28.99
C THR A 665 -26.14 -21.79 28.48
N PHE A 666 -25.36 -21.20 29.36
CA PHE A 666 -24.33 -20.22 28.98
C PHE A 666 -23.06 -20.91 28.47
N LYS A 667 -22.50 -20.38 27.38
CA LYS A 667 -21.20 -20.77 26.83
C LYS A 667 -20.26 -19.57 26.81
N ASP A 668 -19.07 -19.75 27.38
CA ASP A 668 -17.98 -18.78 27.29
C ASP A 668 -17.44 -18.72 25.86
N CYS A 669 -17.69 -17.62 25.15
CA CYS A 669 -17.30 -17.46 23.75
C CYS A 669 -15.80 -17.18 23.56
N MET A 670 -15.04 -16.93 24.63
CA MET A 670 -13.59 -16.75 24.57
C MET A 670 -12.83 -18.08 24.63
N LEU A 671 -13.50 -19.18 24.99
CA LEU A 671 -12.87 -20.50 25.09
C LEU A 671 -12.52 -21.05 23.71
N MET A 672 -11.25 -21.40 23.53
CA MET A 672 -10.79 -22.07 22.32
C MET A 672 -10.81 -23.58 22.51
N SER A 673 -11.46 -24.30 21.60
CA SER A 673 -11.42 -25.76 21.57
C SER A 673 -10.30 -26.26 20.66
N HIS A 674 -9.67 -27.39 20.99
CA HIS A 674 -8.62 -27.99 20.16
C HIS A 674 -9.08 -28.37 18.74
N PHE A 675 -10.39 -28.42 18.47
CA PHE A 675 -10.99 -28.98 17.25
C PHE A 675 -11.53 -27.94 16.27
N GLU A 676 -11.48 -26.65 16.60
CA GLU A 676 -11.79 -25.59 15.63
C GLU A 676 -10.53 -25.28 14.82
N GLU A 677 -10.27 -26.10 13.80
CA GLU A 677 -9.53 -25.62 12.64
C GLU A 677 -10.39 -24.55 11.97
N PRO A 678 -9.92 -23.29 11.86
CA PRO A 678 -10.63 -22.31 11.06
C PRO A 678 -10.78 -22.91 9.67
N LYS A 679 -12.02 -22.97 9.18
CA LYS A 679 -12.27 -23.30 7.79
C LYS A 679 -11.70 -22.12 6.99
N LEU A 680 -10.45 -22.25 6.54
CA LEU A 680 -9.88 -21.32 5.59
C LEU A 680 -10.85 -21.26 4.41
N THR A 681 -11.38 -20.07 4.14
CA THR A 681 -12.07 -19.84 2.87
C THR A 681 -11.03 -19.88 1.76
N ASP A 682 -11.42 -20.18 0.52
CA ASP A 682 -10.47 -20.27 -0.61
C ASP A 682 -9.68 -18.96 -0.84
N ASP A 683 -10.13 -17.84 -0.24
CA ASP A 683 -9.50 -16.51 -0.30
C ASP A 683 -8.58 -16.19 0.91
N GLU A 684 -8.49 -17.05 1.93
CA GLU A 684 -7.61 -16.81 3.10
C GLU A 684 -6.20 -17.36 2.88
N GLU A 685 -5.19 -16.51 3.09
CA GLU A 685 -3.78 -16.92 3.02
C GLU A 685 -3.49 -18.07 4.00
N PRO A 686 -2.62 -19.03 3.62
CA PRO A 686 -2.25 -20.11 4.50
C PRO A 686 -1.56 -19.54 5.76
N PRO A 687 -1.89 -20.04 6.97
CA PRO A 687 -1.37 -19.46 8.20
C PRO A 687 0.15 -19.60 8.28
N THR A 688 0.81 -18.52 8.68
CA THR A 688 2.27 -18.48 8.89
C THR A 688 2.69 -19.36 10.08
N GLU A 689 3.99 -19.60 10.24
CA GLU A 689 4.50 -20.30 11.44
C GLU A 689 4.24 -19.50 12.73
N GLN A 690 4.25 -18.17 12.65
CA GLN A 690 3.85 -17.31 13.77
C GLN A 690 2.37 -17.43 14.10
N ASP A 691 1.48 -17.51 13.12
CA ASP A 691 0.04 -17.71 13.39
C ASP A 691 -0.22 -19.03 14.12
N LYS A 692 0.49 -20.09 13.74
CA LYS A 692 0.46 -21.37 14.45
C LYS A 692 0.91 -21.22 15.89
N ARG A 693 2.01 -20.49 16.15
CA ARG A 693 2.50 -20.21 17.52
C ARG A 693 1.52 -19.39 18.34
N ARG A 694 0.92 -18.35 17.75
CA ARG A 694 -0.09 -17.53 18.41
C ARG A 694 -1.33 -18.36 18.77
N LYS A 695 -1.77 -19.25 17.88
CA LYS A 695 -2.86 -20.19 18.14
C LYS A 695 -2.53 -21.16 19.28
N LEU A 696 -1.34 -21.75 19.27
CA LEU A 696 -0.88 -22.64 20.34
C LEU A 696 -0.79 -21.92 21.69
N LEU A 697 -0.23 -20.72 21.71
CA LEU A 697 -0.18 -19.89 22.91
C LEU A 697 -1.58 -19.52 23.42
N ALA A 698 -2.51 -19.20 22.52
CA ALA A 698 -3.88 -18.92 22.92
C ALA A 698 -4.54 -20.12 23.60
N LEU A 699 -4.29 -21.35 23.14
CA LEU A 699 -4.80 -22.57 23.78
C LEU A 699 -4.25 -22.79 25.21
N GLU A 700 -3.08 -22.23 25.54
CA GLU A 700 -2.47 -22.31 26.88
C GLU A 700 -2.82 -21.10 27.77
N ASP A 701 -3.27 -19.99 27.17
CA ASP A 701 -3.61 -18.76 27.88
C ASP A 701 -4.86 -18.96 28.75
N PRO A 702 -4.83 -18.63 30.06
CA PRO A 702 -6.00 -18.72 30.94
C PRO A 702 -7.25 -18.01 30.40
N VAL A 703 -7.09 -16.93 29.64
CA VAL A 703 -8.22 -16.19 29.04
C VAL A 703 -9.01 -17.07 28.06
N HIS A 704 -8.38 -18.01 27.38
CA HIS A 704 -9.01 -18.88 26.38
C HIS A 704 -9.10 -20.35 26.80
N SER A 705 -8.46 -20.74 27.90
CA SER A 705 -8.47 -22.12 28.42
C SER A 705 -9.32 -22.29 29.69
N VAL A 706 -9.59 -21.20 30.44
CA VAL A 706 -10.38 -21.24 31.67
C VAL A 706 -11.77 -20.66 31.43
N SER A 707 -12.81 -21.43 31.77
CA SER A 707 -14.20 -20.93 31.76
C SER A 707 -14.37 -19.92 32.89
N LEU A 708 -14.74 -18.69 32.56
CA LEU A 708 -14.94 -17.65 33.58
C LEU A 708 -16.05 -18.05 34.56
N GLN A 709 -17.14 -18.59 34.04
CA GLN A 709 -18.30 -19.05 34.82
C GLN A 709 -17.89 -20.12 35.85
N GLN A 710 -17.10 -21.11 35.42
CA GLN A 710 -16.65 -22.19 36.30
C GLN A 710 -15.66 -21.67 37.34
N PHE A 711 -14.74 -20.79 36.93
CA PHE A 711 -13.74 -20.21 37.80
C PHE A 711 -14.38 -19.35 38.91
N VAL A 712 -15.39 -18.54 38.57
CA VAL A 712 -16.18 -17.77 39.55
C VAL A 712 -16.81 -18.70 40.58
N TYR A 713 -17.50 -19.76 40.14
CA TYR A 713 -18.14 -20.72 41.04
C TYR A 713 -17.13 -21.38 41.98
N GLU A 714 -16.01 -21.88 41.46
CA GLU A 714 -14.97 -22.54 42.25
C GLU A 714 -14.35 -21.60 43.29
N LYS A 715 -14.07 -20.35 42.92
CA LYS A 715 -13.48 -19.35 43.81
C LYS A 715 -14.43 -18.92 44.91
N LEU A 716 -15.71 -18.73 44.61
CA LEU A 716 -16.75 -18.44 45.61
C LEU A 716 -16.93 -19.59 46.59
N LYS A 717 -16.98 -20.82 46.08
CA LYS A 717 -17.09 -22.02 46.92
C LYS A 717 -15.87 -22.20 47.81
N ALA A 718 -14.67 -21.95 47.30
CA ALA A 718 -13.44 -21.96 48.10
C ALA A 718 -13.46 -20.88 49.19
N GLN A 719 -13.97 -19.67 48.89
CA GLN A 719 -14.12 -18.60 49.89
C GLN A 719 -15.13 -19.00 50.97
N GLN A 720 -16.24 -19.63 50.59
CA GLN A 720 -17.23 -20.16 51.55
C GLN A 720 -16.63 -21.23 52.46
N MET A 721 -15.81 -22.13 51.92
CA MET A 721 -15.11 -23.14 52.72
C MET A 721 -14.12 -22.54 53.72
N LEU A 722 -13.43 -21.45 53.34
CA LEU A 722 -12.45 -20.78 54.21
C LEU A 722 -13.14 -20.03 55.37
N MET A 723 -14.25 -19.32 55.09
CA MET A 723 -14.91 -18.44 56.07
C MET A 723 -16.06 -19.10 56.84
N GLY A 724 -16.56 -20.24 56.36
CA GLY A 724 -17.80 -20.85 56.82
C GLY A 724 -19.06 -20.09 56.35
N ASP A 725 -20.22 -20.72 56.47
CA ASP A 725 -21.48 -20.19 55.91
C ASP A 725 -21.84 -18.79 56.43
N GLN A 726 -21.66 -18.55 57.74
CA GLN A 726 -21.98 -17.25 58.35
C GLN A 726 -21.03 -16.14 57.88
N GLY A 727 -19.73 -16.43 57.78
CA GLY A 727 -18.74 -15.44 57.31
C GLY A 727 -18.91 -15.14 55.83
N PHE A 728 -19.18 -16.16 55.01
CA PHE A 728 -19.47 -15.99 53.60
C PHE A 728 -20.77 -15.22 53.35
N GLN A 729 -21.81 -15.51 54.12
CA GLN A 729 -23.08 -14.77 54.04
C GLN A 729 -22.87 -13.28 54.34
N ALA A 730 -22.06 -12.95 55.35
CA ALA A 730 -21.72 -11.56 55.66
C ALA A 730 -20.98 -10.85 54.51
N LEU A 731 -20.08 -11.54 53.79
CA LEU A 731 -19.44 -11.00 52.59
C LEU A 731 -20.44 -10.80 51.45
N MET A 732 -21.33 -11.77 51.21
CA MET A 732 -22.34 -11.67 50.15
C MET A 732 -23.36 -10.56 50.42
N GLU A 733 -23.65 -10.22 51.68
CA GLU A 733 -24.48 -9.07 52.06
C GLU A 733 -23.86 -7.72 51.68
N THR A 734 -22.56 -7.66 51.42
CA THR A 734 -21.90 -6.43 50.90
C THR A 734 -22.09 -6.23 49.40
N VAL A 735 -22.53 -7.26 48.68
CA VAL A 735 -22.75 -7.23 47.23
C VAL A 735 -24.17 -6.75 46.94
N ASP A 736 -24.33 -5.86 45.95
CA ASP A 736 -25.66 -5.37 45.56
C ASP A 736 -26.60 -6.52 45.18
N THR A 737 -27.85 -6.43 45.60
CA THR A 737 -28.86 -7.50 45.41
C THR A 737 -29.09 -7.86 43.95
N GLU A 738 -28.97 -6.90 43.03
CA GLU A 738 -29.12 -7.15 41.59
C GLU A 738 -27.91 -7.91 41.04
N ILE A 739 -26.70 -7.56 41.47
CA ILE A 739 -25.47 -8.28 41.10
C ILE A 739 -25.51 -9.73 41.61
N VAL A 740 -25.98 -9.95 42.84
CA VAL A 740 -26.18 -11.31 43.38
C VAL A 740 -27.20 -12.09 42.56
N ARG A 741 -28.29 -11.45 42.13
CA ARG A 741 -29.32 -12.07 41.29
C ARG A 741 -28.75 -12.50 39.94
N GLN A 742 -28.03 -11.62 39.25
CA GLN A 742 -27.38 -11.91 37.97
C GLN A 742 -26.31 -13.00 38.10
N LEU A 743 -25.50 -12.95 39.15
CA LEU A 743 -24.52 -13.99 39.45
C LEU A 743 -25.18 -15.36 39.62
N GLN A 744 -26.32 -15.41 40.31
CA GLN A 744 -27.09 -16.65 40.47
C GLN A 744 -27.63 -17.18 39.14
N GLU A 745 -28.04 -16.33 38.20
CA GLU A 745 -28.48 -16.78 36.86
C GLU A 745 -27.37 -17.54 36.13
N PHE A 746 -26.14 -17.05 36.22
CA PHE A 746 -24.98 -17.75 35.64
C PHE A 746 -24.62 -19.02 36.41
N ILE A 747 -24.79 -19.08 37.73
CA ILE A 747 -24.32 -20.22 38.54
C ILE A 747 -25.38 -21.33 38.71
N GLN A 748 -26.68 -21.04 38.59
CA GLN A 748 -27.78 -21.99 38.86
C GLN A 748 -27.77 -23.27 37.99
N GLY A 749 -27.01 -23.29 36.89
CA GLY A 749 -26.89 -24.42 35.97
C GLY A 749 -25.64 -25.30 36.14
N MET A 750 -24.79 -25.07 37.16
CA MET A 750 -23.52 -25.77 37.39
C MET A 750 -23.56 -26.92 38.40
#